data_AF-A0A3L7YFE4-F1
#
_entry.id   AF-A0A3L7YFE4-F1
#
_cell.length_a   1.000
_cell.length_b   1.000
_cell.length_c   1.000
_cell.angle_alpha   90.00
_cell.angle_beta   90.00
_cell.angle_gamma   90.00
#
_symmetry.space_group_name_H-M   'P 1'
#
loop_
_entity.id
_entity.type
_entity.pdbx_description
1 polymer ?
#
loop_
_entity_poly.entity_id
_entity_poly.type
_entity_poly.pdbx_seq_one_letter_code
_entity_poly.pdbx_strand_id
1 'polypeptide(L)'
;MTTNSVQPGNGRVVLVVGSGGREHAIAEAVLRSPRVSRLLVTPGNGGTPGERFRIASGDIQGIVDLAVREGVDLAIIGPEVALEAGVVDALQRAGVQAFGPTADLARIEASKSHARSLATRLGIPQPRHAVFAPGDEDAALEWVRGLGVSVVVKQSGLAGGKGVSLPDDEPSVVNAVRDALTHGEIVIEERLSGPEYSLIAFCDGLTVRALPLAQDHKRAFDGDQGPNTGGMGAYAPANRSADVAALCRTFIDPIVADAASHGTPYVGMLYAGLMWTESGPRLLEWNCRFGDPEAQVLLSLLDTDLVEVIEACLAGALETVPIQLRAGSAVGVVVASAGYPGNSNTPSSRSAVTLGDPQFGACTFHGATELFDGVLVANGGRVVTVVGTGGDLTEARDHAYQAVSGIRLAGSRYRRDIAWQAPGLDVVSYKAAGVDIEEGNRAVSLLKSSVASTTNDRVLRGVGSFGGAMDVSFLKEFDHPVLVASTDGVGTKVELAARLGRVRGTGIDIVNHCINDVLVQGARPLFFLDYVASSRLDATRVAEIVEGMSDACRVSGCVILGGETAEMPGVYADGAFDIAGTLVGVVERADLLPRPTVSIGDVLIGLASNGPHTNGYSLLRRVFAWASLDQPYGRLDRSLADALLEPHRSYLPVLGPILRDPRLKALVHVTGGGLVENVPRVLPQGLDATIRVGSWPVPALFSLVAELTTMHPMELHRALNMGIGMVLVVARDDAPAIRERLGEESWIIGELVPSKGHEPCVMLSGD
;
A
#
# COMPACT_ATOMS: atom_id res chain seq x y z
N MET A 1 -12.27 -36.02 -17.97
CA MET A 1 -12.09 -36.65 -19.29
C MET A 1 -13.47 -37.07 -19.81
N THR A 2 -14.07 -36.21 -20.61
CA THR A 2 -15.23 -36.52 -21.47
C THR A 2 -14.95 -35.76 -22.75
N THR A 3 -14.34 -36.47 -23.70
CA THR A 3 -13.99 -36.00 -25.03
C THR A 3 -15.24 -35.86 -25.87
N ASN A 4 -15.72 -34.63 -26.05
CA ASN A 4 -16.62 -34.32 -27.16
C ASN A 4 -15.78 -34.23 -28.43
N SER A 5 -15.83 -35.29 -29.22
CA SER A 5 -15.28 -35.36 -30.57
C SER A 5 -16.06 -34.43 -31.49
N VAL A 6 -15.44 -33.31 -31.88
CA VAL A 6 -15.90 -32.47 -33.00
C VAL A 6 -15.63 -33.22 -34.30
N GLN A 7 -16.62 -33.30 -35.19
CA GLN A 7 -16.46 -33.96 -36.50
C GLN A 7 -15.42 -33.22 -37.36
N PRO A 8 -14.58 -33.92 -38.14
CA PRO A 8 -13.61 -33.29 -39.03
C PRO A 8 -14.31 -32.84 -40.33
N GLY A 9 -14.32 -31.53 -40.63
CA GLY A 9 -14.65 -31.07 -41.99
C GLY A 9 -15.07 -29.62 -42.27
N ASN A 10 -15.25 -28.70 -41.31
CA ASN A 10 -15.90 -27.40 -41.62
C ASN A 10 -15.39 -26.18 -40.81
N GLY A 11 -14.09 -26.08 -40.56
CA GLY A 11 -13.52 -24.90 -39.89
C GLY A 11 -13.48 -23.67 -40.81
N ARG A 12 -13.58 -22.47 -40.22
CA ARG A 12 -13.54 -21.19 -40.92
C ARG A 12 -12.12 -20.77 -41.27
N VAL A 13 -11.95 -20.17 -42.44
CA VAL A 13 -10.78 -19.35 -42.79
C VAL A 13 -11.09 -17.91 -42.42
N VAL A 14 -10.41 -17.39 -41.40
CA VAL A 14 -10.63 -16.03 -40.88
C VAL A 14 -9.48 -15.11 -41.27
N LEU A 15 -9.79 -13.93 -41.81
CA LEU A 15 -8.83 -12.88 -42.12
C LEU A 15 -8.93 -11.71 -41.13
N VAL A 16 -7.85 -11.37 -40.45
CA VAL A 16 -7.76 -10.14 -39.63
C VAL A 16 -7.01 -9.06 -40.41
N VAL A 17 -7.62 -7.89 -40.59
CA VAL A 17 -7.01 -6.75 -41.30
C VAL A 17 -6.47 -5.75 -40.29
N GLY A 18 -5.18 -5.43 -40.38
CA GLY A 18 -4.44 -4.41 -39.62
C GLY A 18 -3.09 -4.93 -39.12
N SER A 19 -2.43 -4.14 -38.26
CA SER A 19 -1.02 -4.37 -37.86
C SER A 19 -0.65 -3.87 -36.45
N GLY A 20 -1.61 -3.34 -35.69
CA GLY A 20 -1.41 -2.85 -34.33
C GLY A 20 -1.56 -3.93 -33.26
N GLY A 21 -1.45 -3.49 -31.99
CA GLY A 21 -1.66 -4.35 -30.83
C GLY A 21 -3.09 -4.84 -30.71
N ARG A 22 -4.06 -4.00 -31.14
CA ARG A 22 -5.46 -4.38 -31.29
C ARG A 22 -5.65 -5.58 -32.20
N GLU A 23 -5.06 -5.57 -33.40
CA GLU A 23 -5.20 -6.68 -34.33
C GLU A 23 -4.48 -7.94 -33.84
N HIS A 24 -3.38 -7.79 -33.09
CA HIS A 24 -2.79 -8.91 -32.38
C HIS A 24 -3.77 -9.53 -31.38
N ALA A 25 -4.40 -8.72 -30.53
CA ALA A 25 -5.37 -9.22 -29.55
C ALA A 25 -6.58 -9.89 -30.22
N ILE A 26 -7.07 -9.33 -31.34
CA ILE A 26 -8.13 -9.94 -32.15
C ILE A 26 -7.65 -11.29 -32.72
N ALA A 27 -6.48 -11.33 -33.35
CA ALA A 27 -5.93 -12.54 -33.96
C ALA A 27 -5.71 -13.65 -32.92
N GLU A 28 -5.22 -13.31 -31.73
CA GLU A 28 -5.07 -14.26 -30.62
C GLU A 28 -6.43 -14.78 -30.12
N ALA A 29 -7.43 -13.90 -29.99
CA ALA A 29 -8.79 -14.31 -29.61
C ALA A 29 -9.44 -15.23 -30.67
N VAL A 30 -9.23 -14.94 -31.96
CA VAL A 30 -9.68 -15.79 -33.07
C VAL A 30 -8.99 -17.15 -33.04
N LEU A 31 -7.68 -17.21 -32.75
CA LEU A 31 -6.92 -18.46 -32.70
C LEU A 31 -7.40 -19.40 -31.59
N ARG A 32 -8.00 -18.86 -30.51
CA ARG A 32 -8.59 -19.67 -29.44
C ARG A 32 -9.92 -20.33 -29.83
N SER A 33 -10.56 -19.88 -30.91
CA SER A 33 -11.85 -20.42 -31.35
C SER A 33 -11.70 -21.82 -31.94
N PRO A 34 -12.47 -22.82 -31.47
CA PRO A 34 -12.49 -24.16 -32.08
C PRO A 34 -13.16 -24.16 -33.47
N ARG A 35 -13.77 -23.05 -33.89
CA ARG A 35 -14.43 -22.89 -35.19
C ARG A 35 -13.44 -22.53 -36.31
N VAL A 36 -12.22 -22.13 -35.98
CA VAL A 36 -11.24 -21.62 -36.94
C VAL A 36 -10.30 -22.74 -37.39
N SER A 37 -10.20 -22.97 -38.71
CA SER A 37 -9.21 -23.88 -39.29
C SER A 37 -7.95 -23.16 -39.77
N ARG A 38 -8.08 -21.91 -40.22
CA ARG A 38 -6.95 -21.08 -40.69
C ARG A 38 -7.16 -19.64 -40.28
N LEU A 39 -6.11 -19.02 -39.76
CA LEU A 39 -6.07 -17.60 -39.43
C LEU A 39 -5.07 -16.92 -40.37
N LEU A 40 -5.57 -15.96 -41.15
CA LEU A 40 -4.78 -15.10 -42.03
C LEU A 40 -4.75 -13.69 -41.45
N VAL A 41 -3.66 -12.97 -41.66
CA VAL A 41 -3.51 -11.58 -41.18
C VAL A 41 -2.85 -10.72 -42.25
N THR A 42 -3.34 -9.50 -42.45
CA THR A 42 -2.68 -8.53 -43.34
C THR A 42 -2.81 -7.07 -42.88
N PRO A 43 -1.75 -6.25 -42.92
CA PRO A 43 -0.36 -6.66 -43.16
C PRO A 43 0.27 -7.39 -41.96
N GLY A 44 -0.37 -7.38 -40.78
CA GLY A 44 0.16 -7.94 -39.54
C GLY A 44 1.48 -7.28 -39.08
N ASN A 45 2.07 -7.82 -38.03
CA ASN A 45 3.36 -7.37 -37.51
C ASN A 45 4.26 -8.55 -37.12
N GLY A 46 5.43 -8.26 -36.52
CA GLY A 46 6.45 -9.25 -36.18
C GLY A 46 6.03 -10.32 -35.17
N GLY A 47 4.90 -10.15 -34.46
CA GLY A 47 4.40 -11.15 -33.51
C GLY A 47 2.93 -11.54 -33.68
N THR A 48 2.18 -10.96 -34.62
CA THR A 48 0.78 -11.34 -34.81
C THR A 48 0.67 -12.83 -35.19
N PRO A 49 -0.18 -13.63 -34.52
CA PRO A 49 -0.34 -15.03 -34.89
C PRO A 49 -1.07 -15.21 -36.23
N GLY A 50 -0.83 -16.34 -36.90
CA GLY A 50 -1.46 -16.71 -38.17
C GLY A 50 -0.56 -16.57 -39.40
N GLU A 51 -1.12 -16.88 -40.57
CA GLU A 51 -0.47 -16.74 -41.87
C GLU A 51 -0.47 -15.27 -42.31
N ARG A 52 0.71 -14.64 -42.32
CA ARG A 52 0.86 -13.21 -42.57
C ARG A 52 1.05 -12.89 -44.05
N PHE A 53 0.25 -11.95 -44.56
CA PHE A 53 0.39 -11.35 -45.89
C PHE A 53 0.83 -9.89 -45.78
N ARG A 54 1.41 -9.34 -46.85
CA ARG A 54 1.95 -7.97 -46.89
C ARG A 54 1.11 -7.03 -47.77
N ILE A 55 -0.20 -7.03 -47.56
CA ILE A 55 -1.13 -6.10 -48.22
C ILE A 55 -1.47 -4.99 -47.23
N ALA A 56 -1.28 -3.75 -47.64
CA ALA A 56 -1.55 -2.59 -46.80
C ALA A 56 -3.06 -2.48 -46.49
N SER A 57 -3.41 -1.99 -45.29
CA SER A 57 -4.83 -1.91 -44.87
C SER A 57 -5.70 -1.02 -45.77
N GLY A 58 -5.10 -0.06 -46.49
CA GLY A 58 -5.80 0.78 -47.48
C GLY A 58 -5.85 0.19 -48.90
N ASP A 59 -5.21 -0.95 -49.17
CA ASP A 59 -5.26 -1.63 -50.46
C ASP A 59 -6.48 -2.56 -50.53
N ILE A 60 -7.64 -1.96 -50.78
CA ILE A 60 -8.93 -2.67 -50.77
C ILE A 60 -8.97 -3.80 -51.80
N GLN A 61 -8.47 -3.54 -53.02
CA GLN A 61 -8.47 -4.56 -54.07
C GLN A 61 -7.55 -5.73 -53.70
N GLY A 62 -6.35 -5.44 -53.17
CA GLY A 62 -5.44 -6.48 -52.70
C GLY A 62 -6.04 -7.34 -51.59
N ILE A 63 -6.79 -6.74 -50.66
CA ILE A 63 -7.49 -7.47 -49.58
C ILE A 63 -8.59 -8.37 -50.15
N VAL A 64 -9.39 -7.89 -51.10
CA VAL A 64 -10.43 -8.70 -51.75
C VAL A 64 -9.82 -9.85 -52.54
N ASP A 65 -8.76 -9.58 -53.31
CA ASP A 65 -8.06 -10.61 -54.10
C ASP A 65 -7.45 -11.69 -53.20
N LEU A 66 -6.88 -11.29 -52.05
CA LEU A 66 -6.42 -12.22 -51.01
C LEU A 66 -7.58 -13.07 -50.48
N ALA A 67 -8.69 -12.43 -50.09
CA ALA A 67 -9.83 -13.11 -49.48
C ALA A 67 -10.43 -14.16 -50.42
N VAL A 68 -10.60 -13.82 -51.70
CA VAL A 68 -11.10 -14.74 -52.73
C VAL A 68 -10.11 -15.87 -53.00
N ARG A 69 -8.80 -15.56 -53.14
CA ARG A 69 -7.77 -16.56 -53.42
C ARG A 69 -7.64 -17.60 -52.31
N GLU A 70 -7.68 -17.15 -51.06
CA GLU A 70 -7.47 -18.03 -49.89
C GLU A 70 -8.76 -18.66 -49.36
N GLY A 71 -9.92 -18.33 -49.94
CA GLY A 71 -11.22 -18.86 -49.53
C GLY A 71 -11.63 -18.39 -48.14
N VAL A 72 -11.48 -17.10 -47.85
CA VAL A 72 -11.85 -16.49 -46.57
C VAL A 72 -13.36 -16.54 -46.38
N ASP A 73 -13.80 -17.12 -45.25
CA ASP A 73 -15.21 -17.13 -44.84
C ASP A 73 -15.60 -15.82 -44.14
N LEU A 74 -14.71 -15.33 -43.28
CA LEU A 74 -14.95 -14.20 -42.38
C LEU A 74 -13.73 -13.27 -42.34
N ALA A 75 -13.93 -11.98 -42.63
CA ALA A 75 -12.95 -10.93 -42.42
C ALA A 75 -13.32 -10.08 -41.21
N ILE A 76 -12.34 -9.77 -40.35
CA ILE A 76 -12.47 -8.89 -39.18
C ILE A 76 -11.61 -7.66 -39.42
N ILE A 77 -12.25 -6.49 -39.49
CA ILE A 77 -11.56 -5.25 -39.87
C ILE A 77 -11.17 -4.48 -38.61
N GLY A 78 -9.86 -4.37 -38.36
CA GLY A 78 -9.31 -3.65 -37.23
C GLY A 78 -9.24 -2.13 -37.41
N PRO A 79 -8.58 -1.61 -38.46
CA PRO A 79 -8.30 -0.19 -38.60
C PRO A 79 -9.41 0.58 -39.34
N GLU A 80 -9.64 1.80 -38.87
CA GLU A 80 -10.61 2.76 -39.38
C GLU A 80 -10.35 3.15 -40.84
N VAL A 81 -9.09 3.23 -41.28
CA VAL A 81 -8.73 3.56 -42.67
C VAL A 81 -9.27 2.56 -43.69
N ALA A 82 -9.37 1.28 -43.31
CA ALA A 82 -9.90 0.24 -44.18
C ALA A 82 -11.44 0.32 -44.25
N LEU A 83 -12.08 0.66 -43.12
CA LEU A 83 -13.53 0.86 -43.02
C LEU A 83 -13.98 2.07 -43.85
N GLU A 84 -13.29 3.20 -43.71
CA GLU A 84 -13.55 4.43 -44.50
C GLU A 84 -13.41 4.16 -46.01
N ALA A 85 -12.39 3.41 -46.41
CA ALA A 85 -12.14 3.07 -47.81
C ALA A 85 -13.13 2.02 -48.38
N GLY A 86 -14.07 1.50 -47.58
CA GLY A 86 -15.12 0.58 -48.03
C GLY A 86 -14.68 -0.85 -48.22
N VAL A 87 -13.74 -1.35 -47.40
CA VAL A 87 -13.30 -2.76 -47.45
C VAL A 87 -14.46 -3.72 -47.21
N VAL A 88 -15.37 -3.38 -46.30
CA VAL A 88 -16.54 -4.20 -45.95
C VAL A 88 -17.46 -4.32 -47.16
N ASP A 89 -17.81 -3.20 -47.79
CA ASP A 89 -18.63 -3.15 -49.00
C ASP A 89 -18.02 -3.96 -50.14
N ALA A 90 -16.69 -3.93 -50.28
CA ALA A 90 -15.97 -4.65 -51.32
C ALA A 90 -15.93 -6.16 -51.09
N LEU A 91 -15.68 -6.60 -49.84
CA LEU A 91 -15.68 -8.01 -49.46
C LEU A 91 -17.07 -8.64 -49.57
N GLN A 92 -18.11 -7.93 -49.12
CA GLN A 92 -19.49 -8.40 -49.23
C GLN A 92 -19.91 -8.58 -50.70
N ARG A 93 -19.54 -7.66 -51.60
CA ARG A 93 -19.76 -7.80 -53.05
C ARG A 93 -19.02 -9.01 -53.65
N ALA A 94 -17.90 -9.39 -53.06
CA ALA A 94 -17.13 -10.58 -53.44
C ALA A 94 -17.65 -11.88 -52.76
N GLY A 95 -18.71 -11.81 -51.95
CA GLY A 95 -19.30 -12.97 -51.27
C GLY A 95 -18.60 -13.38 -49.97
N VAL A 96 -17.74 -12.54 -49.41
CA VAL A 96 -17.02 -12.78 -48.14
C VAL A 96 -17.74 -12.05 -47.00
N GLN A 97 -17.99 -12.72 -45.89
CA GLN A 97 -18.57 -12.06 -44.71
C GLN A 97 -17.52 -11.14 -44.08
N ALA A 98 -17.91 -9.91 -43.70
CA ALA A 98 -17.00 -8.93 -43.12
C ALA A 98 -17.62 -8.28 -41.89
N PHE A 99 -16.91 -8.37 -40.76
CA PHE A 99 -17.28 -7.74 -39.50
C PHE A 99 -16.64 -6.35 -39.38
N GLY A 100 -17.50 -5.35 -39.48
CA GLY A 100 -17.17 -3.93 -39.49
C GLY A 100 -18.27 -3.16 -40.23
N PRO A 101 -18.46 -1.86 -39.95
CA PRO A 101 -19.46 -1.06 -40.63
C PRO A 101 -19.08 -0.81 -42.11
N THR A 102 -20.08 -0.54 -42.94
CA THR A 102 -19.88 -0.07 -44.32
C THR A 102 -19.21 1.31 -44.35
N ALA A 103 -18.67 1.72 -45.50
CA ALA A 103 -18.03 3.02 -45.66
C ALA A 103 -18.92 4.20 -45.23
N ASP A 104 -20.22 4.14 -45.56
CA ASP A 104 -21.17 5.20 -45.20
C ASP A 104 -21.37 5.29 -43.67
N LEU A 105 -21.47 4.16 -42.98
CA LEU A 105 -21.59 4.11 -41.53
C LEU A 105 -20.28 4.43 -40.81
N ALA A 106 -19.13 4.11 -41.42
CA ALA A 106 -17.80 4.45 -40.91
C ALA A 106 -17.55 5.98 -40.86
N ARG A 107 -18.37 6.79 -41.56
CA ARG A 107 -18.33 8.25 -41.48
C ARG A 107 -18.53 8.79 -40.06
N ILE A 108 -19.12 8.01 -39.15
CA ILE A 108 -19.26 8.36 -37.74
C ILE A 108 -17.91 8.57 -37.03
N GLU A 109 -16.84 7.93 -37.51
CA GLU A 109 -15.45 8.16 -37.07
C GLU A 109 -14.68 9.03 -38.08
N ALA A 110 -14.89 8.80 -39.38
CA ALA A 110 -14.11 9.47 -40.43
C ALA A 110 -14.41 10.97 -40.57
N SER A 111 -15.60 11.43 -40.17
CA SER A 111 -16.01 12.84 -40.22
C SER A 111 -16.58 13.30 -38.88
N LYS A 112 -15.84 14.15 -38.18
CA LYS A 112 -16.27 14.71 -36.89
C LYS A 112 -17.49 15.62 -37.03
N SER A 113 -17.60 16.37 -38.13
CA SER A 113 -18.79 17.20 -38.39
C SER A 113 -20.04 16.35 -38.60
N HIS A 114 -19.92 15.23 -39.33
CA HIS A 114 -20.99 14.26 -39.47
C HIS A 114 -21.40 13.66 -38.12
N ALA A 115 -20.42 13.19 -37.33
CA ALA A 115 -20.65 12.65 -36.00
C ALA A 115 -21.41 13.64 -35.10
N ARG A 116 -20.99 14.89 -35.08
CA ARG A 116 -21.65 15.94 -34.28
C ARG A 116 -23.06 16.26 -34.74
N SER A 117 -23.26 16.36 -36.05
CA SER A 117 -24.58 16.57 -36.64
C SER A 117 -25.53 15.41 -36.31
N LEU A 118 -25.03 14.17 -36.38
CA LEU A 118 -25.76 12.96 -36.01
C LEU A 118 -26.15 12.96 -34.53
N ALA A 119 -25.21 13.24 -33.64
CA ALA A 119 -25.46 13.36 -32.21
C ALA A 119 -26.51 14.44 -31.89
N THR A 120 -26.50 15.57 -32.59
CA THR A 120 -27.49 16.65 -32.41
C THR A 120 -28.88 16.17 -32.82
N ARG A 121 -28.99 15.54 -33.99
CA ARG A 121 -30.25 15.00 -34.53
C ARG A 121 -30.86 13.95 -33.62
N LEU A 122 -30.03 13.12 -32.98
CA LEU A 122 -30.45 12.04 -32.09
C LEU A 122 -30.55 12.45 -30.60
N GLY A 123 -30.27 13.72 -30.27
CA GLY A 123 -30.37 14.22 -28.89
C GLY A 123 -29.33 13.63 -27.94
N ILE A 124 -28.17 13.20 -28.43
CA ILE A 124 -27.12 12.57 -27.64
C ILE A 124 -26.33 13.65 -26.87
N PRO A 125 -26.12 13.50 -25.55
CA PRO A 125 -25.36 14.47 -24.76
C PRO A 125 -23.92 14.64 -25.29
N GLN A 126 -23.58 15.83 -25.76
CA GLN A 126 -22.30 16.13 -26.42
C GLN A 126 -21.90 17.58 -26.15
N PRO A 127 -20.64 18.01 -26.34
CA PRO A 127 -20.24 19.40 -26.17
C PRO A 127 -21.01 20.35 -27.11
N ARG A 128 -21.28 21.57 -26.66
CA ARG A 128 -21.66 22.69 -27.55
C ARG A 128 -20.60 22.82 -28.64
N HIS A 129 -21.01 22.85 -29.90
CA HIS A 129 -20.09 22.86 -31.04
C HIS A 129 -20.64 23.66 -32.23
N ALA A 130 -19.74 24.02 -33.14
CA ALA A 130 -20.05 24.52 -34.47
C ALA A 130 -19.03 24.02 -35.50
N VAL A 131 -19.43 24.01 -36.76
CA VAL A 131 -18.63 23.55 -37.90
C VAL A 131 -18.35 24.75 -38.80
N PHE A 132 -17.11 24.85 -39.30
CA PHE A 132 -16.65 25.96 -40.13
C PHE A 132 -15.87 25.44 -41.34
N ALA A 133 -16.11 26.03 -42.51
CA ALA A 133 -15.42 25.69 -43.75
C ALA A 133 -14.22 26.62 -43.99
N PRO A 134 -13.27 26.23 -44.86
CA PRO A 134 -12.20 27.12 -45.28
C PRO A 134 -12.75 28.47 -45.76
N GLY A 135 -12.31 29.57 -45.14
CA GLY A 135 -12.81 30.93 -45.40
C GLY A 135 -13.68 31.52 -44.29
N ASP A 136 -14.19 30.72 -43.36
CA ASP A 136 -15.08 31.15 -42.27
C ASP A 136 -14.33 31.61 -40.99
N GLU A 137 -13.09 32.11 -41.12
CA GLU A 137 -12.25 32.43 -39.95
C GLU A 137 -12.93 33.44 -39.00
N ASP A 138 -13.45 34.54 -39.53
CA ASP A 138 -14.08 35.58 -38.71
C ASP A 138 -15.32 35.05 -37.96
N ALA A 139 -16.14 34.25 -38.65
CA ALA A 139 -17.33 33.61 -38.07
C ALA A 139 -16.95 32.59 -36.99
N ALA A 140 -15.89 31.81 -37.22
CA ALA A 140 -15.35 30.86 -36.24
C ALA A 140 -14.88 31.58 -34.97
N LEU A 141 -14.13 32.67 -35.11
CA LEU A 141 -13.62 33.45 -33.98
C LEU A 141 -14.73 34.25 -33.27
N GLU A 142 -15.77 34.68 -33.97
CA GLU A 142 -16.96 35.28 -33.35
C GLU A 142 -17.73 34.25 -32.52
N TRP A 143 -17.93 33.03 -33.04
CA TRP A 143 -18.59 31.95 -32.31
C TRP A 143 -17.83 31.56 -31.03
N VAL A 144 -16.50 31.42 -31.11
CA VAL A 144 -15.64 31.17 -29.95
C VAL A 144 -15.84 32.24 -28.88
N ARG A 145 -15.81 33.53 -29.27
CA ARG A 145 -16.02 34.65 -28.34
C ARG A 145 -17.40 34.61 -27.70
N GLY A 146 -18.43 34.22 -28.46
CA GLY A 146 -19.80 34.06 -27.96
C GLY A 146 -20.00 32.87 -27.02
N LEU A 147 -19.17 31.82 -27.12
CA LEU A 147 -19.30 30.61 -26.30
C LEU A 147 -18.90 30.84 -24.83
N GLY A 148 -17.94 31.74 -24.59
CA GLY A 148 -17.53 32.20 -23.25
C GLY A 148 -16.79 31.16 -22.38
N VAL A 149 -16.34 30.05 -22.97
CA VAL A 149 -15.57 28.99 -22.29
C VAL A 149 -14.39 28.55 -23.14
N SER A 150 -13.43 27.83 -22.55
CA SER A 150 -12.32 27.23 -23.29
C SER A 150 -12.83 26.30 -24.38
N VAL A 151 -12.11 26.25 -25.51
CA VAL A 151 -12.52 25.49 -26.70
C VAL A 151 -11.50 24.43 -27.08
N VAL A 152 -11.96 23.47 -27.89
CA VAL A 152 -11.12 22.50 -28.61
C VAL A 152 -11.34 22.72 -30.09
N VAL A 153 -10.25 22.82 -30.85
CA VAL A 153 -10.30 22.92 -32.33
C VAL A 153 -9.94 21.57 -32.91
N LYS A 154 -10.84 20.99 -33.71
CA LYS A 154 -10.67 19.66 -34.30
C LYS A 154 -10.79 19.72 -35.82
N GLN A 155 -9.88 19.08 -36.54
CA GLN A 155 -10.04 18.84 -37.98
C GLN A 155 -11.13 17.78 -38.21
N SER A 156 -12.02 18.01 -39.19
CA SER A 156 -13.17 17.13 -39.43
C SER A 156 -12.76 15.72 -39.88
N GLY A 157 -11.79 15.61 -40.81
CA GLY A 157 -11.32 14.33 -41.35
C GLY A 157 -10.42 13.50 -40.41
N LEU A 158 -9.97 12.34 -40.90
CA LEU A 158 -9.00 11.48 -40.22
C LEU A 158 -7.61 12.15 -40.18
N ALA A 159 -7.18 12.53 -38.98
CA ALA A 159 -5.88 13.16 -38.73
C ALA A 159 -4.96 12.31 -37.82
N GLY A 160 -5.27 11.02 -37.64
CA GLY A 160 -4.47 10.10 -36.82
C GLY A 160 -4.24 10.58 -35.38
N GLY A 161 -5.24 11.22 -34.76
CA GLY A 161 -5.15 11.80 -33.41
C GLY A 161 -4.35 13.11 -33.30
N LYS A 162 -3.78 13.64 -34.40
CA LYS A 162 -2.98 14.88 -34.42
C LYS A 162 -3.78 16.14 -34.80
N GLY A 163 -5.00 15.97 -35.32
CA GLY A 163 -5.88 17.07 -35.72
C GLY A 163 -6.72 17.65 -34.59
N VAL A 164 -6.27 17.60 -33.34
CA VAL A 164 -6.97 18.14 -32.17
C VAL A 164 -6.04 19.10 -31.43
N SER A 165 -6.46 20.35 -31.30
CA SER A 165 -5.75 21.40 -30.57
C SER A 165 -6.54 21.86 -29.35
N LEU A 166 -5.83 22.03 -28.23
CA LEU A 166 -6.36 22.49 -26.95
C LEU A 166 -5.71 23.84 -26.61
N PRO A 167 -6.10 24.94 -27.28
CA PRO A 167 -5.54 26.26 -27.01
C PRO A 167 -5.89 26.73 -25.59
N ASP A 168 -4.93 27.36 -24.92
CA ASP A 168 -5.07 27.82 -23.53
C ASP A 168 -5.28 29.35 -23.41
N ASP A 169 -5.06 30.10 -24.50
CA ASP A 169 -5.23 31.55 -24.57
C ASP A 169 -5.80 32.02 -25.92
N GLU A 170 -6.30 33.26 -25.98
CA GLU A 170 -6.93 33.80 -27.20
C GLU A 170 -6.00 33.78 -28.43
N PRO A 171 -4.70 34.17 -28.35
CA PRO A 171 -3.78 34.05 -29.47
C PRO A 171 -3.60 32.61 -29.99
N SER A 172 -3.50 31.63 -29.09
CA SER A 172 -3.39 30.21 -29.47
C SER A 172 -4.69 29.68 -30.08
N VAL A 173 -5.86 30.17 -29.64
CA VAL A 173 -7.14 29.84 -30.31
C VAL A 173 -7.13 30.35 -31.74
N VAL A 174 -6.77 31.62 -31.97
CA VAL A 174 -6.70 32.21 -33.31
C VAL A 174 -5.77 31.41 -34.22
N ASN A 175 -4.57 31.07 -33.72
CA ASN A 175 -3.61 30.28 -34.48
C ASN A 175 -4.13 28.86 -34.77
N ALA A 176 -4.74 28.20 -33.80
CA ALA A 176 -5.29 26.85 -33.97
C ALA A 176 -6.44 26.83 -35.00
N VAL A 177 -7.34 27.82 -34.97
CA VAL A 177 -8.42 27.96 -35.95
C VAL A 177 -7.88 28.21 -37.35
N ARG A 178 -6.96 29.17 -37.51
CA ARG A 178 -6.31 29.47 -38.79
C ARG A 178 -5.63 28.26 -39.39
N ASP A 179 -4.75 27.63 -38.62
CA ASP A 179 -3.99 26.46 -39.05
C ASP A 179 -4.92 25.32 -39.45
N ALA A 180 -5.92 25.02 -38.64
CA ALA A 180 -6.85 23.94 -38.92
C ALA A 180 -7.69 24.20 -40.19
N LEU A 181 -8.13 25.44 -40.43
CA LEU A 181 -8.88 25.82 -41.64
C LEU A 181 -8.07 25.69 -42.93
N THR A 182 -6.73 25.78 -42.87
CA THR A 182 -5.89 25.51 -44.07
C THR A 182 -5.93 24.05 -44.51
N HIS A 183 -6.34 23.14 -43.63
CA HIS A 183 -6.40 21.70 -43.87
C HIS A 183 -7.81 21.20 -44.21
N GLY A 184 -8.83 22.07 -44.17
CA GLY A 184 -10.21 21.74 -44.54
C GLY A 184 -11.24 22.21 -43.51
N GLU A 185 -12.39 21.53 -43.49
CA GLU A 185 -13.46 21.78 -42.53
C GLU A 185 -13.03 21.45 -41.09
N ILE A 186 -13.43 22.30 -40.14
CA ILE A 186 -13.12 22.14 -38.72
C ILE A 186 -14.38 22.09 -37.86
N VAL A 187 -14.25 21.46 -36.71
CA VAL A 187 -15.24 21.48 -35.63
C VAL A 187 -14.62 22.19 -34.43
N ILE A 188 -15.28 23.22 -33.93
CA ILE A 188 -14.90 23.90 -32.69
C ILE A 188 -15.91 23.54 -31.61
N GLU A 189 -15.44 23.14 -30.44
CA GLU A 189 -16.27 22.59 -29.36
C GLU A 189 -15.92 23.22 -28.01
N GLU A 190 -16.87 23.26 -27.07
CA GLU A 190 -16.55 23.51 -25.67
C GLU A 190 -15.59 22.44 -25.14
N ARG A 191 -14.56 22.87 -24.39
CA ARG A 191 -13.61 21.97 -23.75
C ARG A 191 -14.26 21.34 -22.53
N LEU A 192 -14.51 20.03 -22.61
CA LEU A 192 -15.00 19.24 -21.48
C LEU A 192 -13.87 18.91 -20.50
N SER A 193 -14.21 18.70 -19.24
CA SER A 193 -13.27 18.28 -18.19
C SER A 193 -13.88 17.18 -17.33
N GLY A 194 -13.04 16.22 -16.96
CA GLY A 194 -13.44 15.01 -16.24
C GLY A 194 -12.51 13.84 -16.56
N PRO A 195 -12.74 12.66 -15.96
CA PRO A 195 -12.13 11.43 -16.42
C PRO A 195 -12.76 10.94 -17.74
N GLU A 196 -11.92 10.42 -18.63
CA GLU A 196 -12.33 9.79 -19.90
C GLU A 196 -12.60 8.29 -19.69
N TYR A 197 -13.66 7.77 -20.30
CA TYR A 197 -14.00 6.34 -20.32
C TYR A 197 -14.41 5.89 -21.71
N SER A 198 -14.08 4.65 -22.05
CA SER A 198 -14.38 4.02 -23.33
C SER A 198 -15.53 3.03 -23.15
N LEU A 199 -16.68 3.33 -23.77
CA LEU A 199 -17.82 2.41 -23.88
C LEU A 199 -17.77 1.72 -25.23
N ILE A 200 -17.51 0.41 -25.25
CA ILE A 200 -17.32 -0.34 -26.50
C ILE A 200 -18.33 -1.50 -26.55
N ALA A 201 -19.07 -1.59 -27.66
CA ALA A 201 -20.15 -2.57 -27.80
C ALA A 201 -20.13 -3.30 -29.14
N PHE A 202 -20.47 -4.59 -29.09
CA PHE A 202 -20.85 -5.37 -30.26
C PHE A 202 -22.24 -4.95 -30.72
N CYS A 203 -22.40 -4.76 -32.03
CA CYS A 203 -23.64 -4.37 -32.68
C CYS A 203 -23.93 -5.33 -33.84
N ASP A 204 -25.17 -5.82 -33.94
CA ASP A 204 -25.64 -6.72 -35.00
C ASP A 204 -26.66 -6.07 -35.95
N GLY A 205 -26.84 -4.75 -35.82
CA GLY A 205 -27.85 -3.97 -36.52
C GLY A 205 -29.14 -3.74 -35.74
N LEU A 206 -29.41 -4.49 -34.67
CA LEU A 206 -30.63 -4.41 -33.86
C LEU A 206 -30.33 -4.41 -32.35
N THR A 207 -29.45 -5.31 -31.94
CA THR A 207 -29.01 -5.60 -30.58
C THR A 207 -27.64 -5.01 -30.31
N VAL A 208 -27.50 -4.43 -29.12
CA VAL A 208 -26.23 -3.91 -28.59
C VAL A 208 -25.82 -4.74 -27.36
N ARG A 209 -24.54 -5.13 -27.30
CA ARG A 209 -23.92 -5.74 -26.12
C ARG A 209 -22.57 -5.10 -25.82
N ALA A 210 -22.54 -4.29 -24.76
CA ALA A 210 -21.33 -3.62 -24.31
C ALA A 210 -20.43 -4.53 -23.48
N LEU A 211 -19.13 -4.32 -23.66
CA LEU A 211 -18.09 -4.76 -22.75
C LEU A 211 -18.02 -3.81 -21.53
N PRO A 212 -17.32 -4.16 -20.44
CA PRO A 212 -17.17 -3.27 -19.30
C PRO A 212 -16.50 -1.98 -19.75
N LEU A 213 -16.80 -0.87 -19.06
CA LEU A 213 -16.09 0.37 -19.32
C LEU A 213 -14.59 0.14 -19.18
N ALA A 214 -13.84 0.62 -20.16
CA ALA A 214 -12.39 0.73 -20.06
C ALA A 214 -12.01 2.19 -19.82
N GLN A 215 -10.81 2.42 -19.31
CA GLN A 215 -10.23 3.76 -19.26
C GLN A 215 -8.87 3.75 -19.95
N ASP A 216 -8.72 4.58 -20.98
CA ASP A 216 -7.47 4.81 -21.71
C ASP A 216 -6.71 6.02 -21.13
N HIS A 217 -5.40 5.99 -21.29
CA HIS A 217 -4.45 7.01 -20.90
C HIS A 217 -3.78 7.61 -22.15
N LYS A 218 -4.41 8.62 -22.75
CA LYS A 218 -3.95 9.25 -24.00
C LYS A 218 -2.65 10.04 -23.89
N ARG A 219 -2.29 10.55 -22.71
CA ARG A 219 -1.12 11.43 -22.54
C ARG A 219 0.18 10.64 -22.50
N ALA A 220 1.23 11.18 -23.12
CA ALA A 220 2.49 10.47 -23.35
C ALA A 220 3.27 10.14 -22.06
N PHE A 221 3.16 10.96 -21.01
CA PHE A 221 3.98 10.88 -19.80
C PHE A 221 3.11 10.73 -18.54
N ASP A 222 3.76 10.29 -17.46
CA ASP A 222 3.16 10.17 -16.12
C ASP A 222 2.51 11.49 -15.67
N GLY A 223 1.44 11.40 -14.88
CA GLY A 223 0.67 12.56 -14.40
C GLY A 223 -0.12 13.26 -15.50
N ASP A 224 -0.51 12.51 -16.53
CA ASP A 224 -1.25 12.98 -17.71
C ASP A 224 -0.57 14.17 -18.43
N GLN A 225 0.76 14.13 -18.52
CA GLN A 225 1.59 15.17 -19.14
C GLN A 225 2.02 14.83 -20.57
N GLY A 226 2.53 15.84 -21.29
CA GLY A 226 3.05 15.69 -22.65
C GLY A 226 1.98 15.69 -23.73
N PRO A 227 2.33 15.46 -25.01
CA PRO A 227 1.37 15.46 -26.10
C PRO A 227 0.35 14.32 -25.99
N ASN A 228 -0.80 14.49 -26.65
CA ASN A 228 -1.75 13.39 -26.86
C ASN A 228 -1.12 12.32 -27.76
N THR A 229 -1.49 11.08 -27.49
CA THR A 229 -1.05 9.88 -28.19
C THR A 229 -2.27 9.08 -28.65
N GLY A 230 -2.05 7.93 -29.28
CA GLY A 230 -3.12 6.99 -29.55
C GLY A 230 -3.59 6.20 -28.32
N GLY A 231 -2.93 6.37 -27.17
CA GLY A 231 -3.15 5.61 -25.93
C GLY A 231 -1.84 4.97 -25.44
N MET A 232 -1.42 5.31 -24.22
CA MET A 232 -0.21 4.78 -23.55
C MET A 232 -0.52 3.62 -22.59
N GLY A 233 -1.78 3.28 -22.42
CA GLY A 233 -2.23 2.16 -21.62
C GLY A 233 -3.73 2.25 -21.38
N ALA A 234 -4.35 1.12 -21.08
CA ALA A 234 -5.76 1.07 -20.72
C ALA A 234 -5.96 0.07 -19.59
N TYR A 235 -7.10 0.12 -18.93
CA TYR A 235 -7.51 -0.93 -18.01
C TYR A 235 -9.02 -1.14 -18.02
N ALA A 236 -9.44 -2.34 -17.64
CA ALA A 236 -10.84 -2.73 -17.51
C ALA A 236 -11.01 -3.76 -16.38
N PRO A 237 -12.16 -3.77 -15.66
CA PRO A 237 -13.18 -2.72 -15.69
C PRO A 237 -12.65 -1.39 -15.13
N ALA A 238 -13.19 -0.28 -15.63
CA ALA A 238 -12.89 1.04 -15.12
C ALA A 238 -13.31 1.14 -13.64
N ASN A 239 -12.56 1.90 -12.84
CA ASN A 239 -12.75 2.00 -11.39
C ASN A 239 -13.95 2.86 -10.95
N ARG A 240 -14.93 3.02 -11.84
CA ARG A 240 -16.15 3.79 -11.62
C ARG A 240 -17.35 2.88 -11.83
N SER A 241 -18.14 2.72 -10.77
CA SER A 241 -19.44 2.07 -10.88
C SER A 241 -20.33 2.88 -11.82
N ALA A 242 -20.83 2.25 -12.87
CA ALA A 242 -21.74 2.83 -13.85
C ALA A 242 -22.72 1.78 -14.36
N ASP A 243 -23.96 2.19 -14.63
CA ASP A 243 -24.92 1.36 -15.37
C ASP A 243 -24.55 1.40 -16.87
N VAL A 244 -23.76 0.42 -17.30
CA VAL A 244 -23.32 0.28 -18.69
C VAL A 244 -24.51 0.19 -19.65
N ALA A 245 -25.61 -0.47 -19.25
CA ALA A 245 -26.80 -0.56 -20.09
C ALA A 245 -27.50 0.80 -20.25
N ALA A 246 -27.52 1.64 -19.21
CA ALA A 246 -27.99 3.01 -19.33
C ALA A 246 -27.12 3.84 -20.29
N LEU A 247 -25.79 3.68 -20.22
CA LEU A 247 -24.89 4.36 -21.14
C LEU A 247 -25.12 3.92 -22.59
N CYS A 248 -25.35 2.63 -22.86
CA CYS A 248 -25.71 2.14 -24.20
C CYS A 248 -26.99 2.79 -24.72
N ARG A 249 -28.06 2.82 -23.90
CA ARG A 249 -29.34 3.46 -24.25
C ARG A 249 -29.18 4.93 -24.63
N THR A 250 -28.18 5.62 -24.09
CA THR A 250 -27.91 7.04 -24.38
C THR A 250 -26.95 7.26 -25.55
N PHE A 251 -25.87 6.46 -25.67
CA PHE A 251 -24.74 6.77 -26.55
C PHE A 251 -24.53 5.81 -27.73
N ILE A 252 -25.17 4.63 -27.71
CA ILE A 252 -24.94 3.56 -28.70
C ILE A 252 -26.25 3.17 -29.39
N ASP A 253 -27.28 2.81 -28.62
CA ASP A 253 -28.57 2.32 -29.14
C ASP A 253 -29.21 3.29 -30.16
N PRO A 254 -29.19 4.63 -29.96
CA PRO A 254 -29.78 5.56 -30.94
C PRO A 254 -29.08 5.52 -32.31
N ILE A 255 -27.78 5.24 -32.34
CA ILE A 255 -26.99 5.15 -33.59
C ILE A 255 -27.38 3.89 -34.36
N VAL A 256 -27.47 2.76 -33.65
CA VAL A 256 -27.85 1.47 -34.25
C VAL A 256 -29.29 1.53 -34.77
N ALA A 257 -30.21 2.13 -33.99
CA ALA A 257 -31.60 2.32 -34.39
C ALA A 257 -31.76 3.26 -35.60
N ASP A 258 -31.01 4.37 -35.65
CA ASP A 258 -31.03 5.30 -36.79
C ASP A 258 -30.55 4.59 -38.06
N ALA A 259 -29.42 3.87 -38.00
CA ALA A 259 -28.87 3.11 -39.12
C ALA A 259 -29.86 2.05 -39.64
N ALA A 260 -30.48 1.28 -38.74
CA ALA A 260 -31.50 0.30 -39.08
C ALA A 260 -32.73 0.94 -39.76
N SER A 261 -33.17 2.11 -39.29
CA SER A 261 -34.31 2.83 -39.87
C SER A 261 -34.08 3.34 -41.29
N HIS A 262 -32.82 3.52 -41.69
CA HIS A 262 -32.41 3.90 -43.05
C HIS A 262 -32.10 2.70 -43.95
N GLY A 263 -32.30 1.47 -43.46
CA GLY A 263 -32.04 0.24 -44.22
C GLY A 263 -30.56 -0.14 -44.32
N THR A 264 -29.70 0.48 -43.50
CA THR A 264 -28.26 0.21 -43.45
C THR A 264 -27.87 -0.20 -42.02
N PRO A 265 -28.20 -1.42 -41.58
CA PRO A 265 -27.94 -1.86 -40.20
C PRO A 265 -26.46 -1.78 -39.84
N TYR A 266 -26.15 -1.21 -38.67
CA TYR A 266 -24.78 -1.11 -38.17
C TYR A 266 -24.31 -2.43 -37.57
N VAL A 267 -23.41 -3.12 -38.27
CA VAL A 267 -22.78 -4.37 -37.82
C VAL A 267 -21.29 -4.12 -37.55
N GLY A 268 -20.82 -4.44 -36.35
CA GLY A 268 -19.42 -4.20 -35.98
C GLY A 268 -19.25 -3.82 -34.52
N MET A 269 -18.12 -3.17 -34.23
CA MET A 269 -17.88 -2.55 -32.93
C MET A 269 -18.22 -1.07 -32.98
N LEU A 270 -19.06 -0.59 -32.07
CA LEU A 270 -19.26 0.84 -31.86
C LEU A 270 -18.65 1.24 -30.52
N TYR A 271 -17.74 2.20 -30.58
CA TYR A 271 -17.02 2.79 -29.45
C TYR A 271 -17.56 4.19 -29.24
N ALA A 272 -18.01 4.52 -28.03
CA ALA A 272 -18.22 5.89 -27.59
C ALA A 272 -17.15 6.29 -26.55
N GLY A 273 -16.37 7.31 -26.86
CA GLY A 273 -15.48 7.96 -25.90
C GLY A 273 -16.29 8.95 -25.08
N LEU A 274 -16.30 8.80 -23.77
CA LEU A 274 -17.13 9.57 -22.86
C LEU A 274 -16.24 10.39 -21.92
N MET A 275 -16.54 11.67 -21.79
CA MET A 275 -16.02 12.51 -20.71
C MET A 275 -17.03 12.51 -19.57
N TRP A 276 -16.61 12.12 -18.37
CA TRP A 276 -17.46 12.19 -17.20
C TRP A 276 -17.40 13.57 -16.56
N THR A 277 -18.30 14.47 -16.96
CA THR A 277 -18.37 15.83 -16.42
C THR A 277 -19.15 15.86 -15.10
N GLU A 278 -19.13 17.00 -14.40
CA GLU A 278 -19.99 17.25 -13.23
C GLU A 278 -21.49 17.08 -13.55
N SER A 279 -21.89 17.38 -14.80
CA SER A 279 -23.26 17.23 -15.29
C SER A 279 -23.62 15.83 -15.78
N GLY A 280 -22.68 14.87 -15.68
CA GLY A 280 -22.82 13.51 -16.19
C GLY A 280 -21.96 13.23 -17.44
N PRO A 281 -22.08 12.01 -18.01
CA PRO A 281 -21.32 11.60 -19.17
C PRO A 281 -21.70 12.41 -20.41
N ARG A 282 -20.70 12.81 -21.20
CA ARG A 282 -20.85 13.55 -22.46
C ARG A 282 -19.97 12.92 -23.52
N LEU A 283 -20.46 12.83 -24.75
CA LEU A 283 -19.76 12.24 -25.87
C LEU A 283 -18.54 13.09 -26.28
N LEU A 284 -17.35 12.49 -26.27
CA LEU A 284 -16.12 13.06 -26.83
C LEU A 284 -15.98 12.74 -28.31
N GLU A 285 -16.17 11.49 -28.69
CA GLU A 285 -16.04 11.00 -30.07
C GLU A 285 -16.64 9.60 -30.18
N TRP A 286 -16.97 9.20 -31.41
CA TRP A 286 -17.21 7.79 -31.72
C TRP A 286 -16.04 7.22 -32.52
N ASN A 287 -15.74 5.96 -32.27
CA ASN A 287 -14.94 5.13 -33.15
C ASN A 287 -15.80 3.96 -33.62
N CYS A 288 -15.55 3.48 -34.83
CA CYS A 288 -16.37 2.50 -35.53
C CYS A 288 -15.71 1.10 -35.57
N ARG A 289 -14.80 0.87 -34.61
CA ARG A 289 -13.95 -0.31 -34.46
C ARG A 289 -13.49 -0.46 -32.99
N PHE A 290 -12.75 -1.52 -32.67
CA PHE A 290 -12.13 -1.65 -31.35
C PHE A 290 -11.13 -0.50 -31.05
N GLY A 291 -11.06 -0.09 -29.79
CA GLY A 291 -10.02 0.82 -29.29
C GLY A 291 -8.63 0.17 -29.29
N ASP A 292 -7.57 0.97 -29.26
CA ASP A 292 -6.19 0.51 -29.09
C ASP A 292 -5.51 1.49 -28.11
N PRO A 293 -5.21 1.11 -26.86
CA PRO A 293 -5.02 -0.27 -26.38
C PRO A 293 -6.24 -0.96 -25.74
N GLU A 294 -7.47 -0.46 -25.88
CA GLU A 294 -8.63 -1.05 -25.19
C GLU A 294 -8.96 -2.49 -25.63
N ALA A 295 -8.75 -2.86 -26.89
CA ALA A 295 -8.98 -4.25 -27.32
C ALA A 295 -8.09 -5.24 -26.58
N GLN A 296 -6.82 -4.89 -26.35
CA GLN A 296 -5.85 -5.73 -25.65
C GLN A 296 -6.33 -6.10 -24.24
N VAL A 297 -6.90 -5.14 -23.50
CA VAL A 297 -7.39 -5.39 -22.13
C VAL A 297 -8.74 -6.09 -22.15
N LEU A 298 -9.68 -5.65 -22.99
CA LEU A 298 -11.03 -6.20 -23.00
C LEU A 298 -11.08 -7.65 -23.53
N LEU A 299 -10.31 -7.95 -24.58
CA LEU A 299 -10.23 -9.31 -25.15
C LEU A 299 -9.43 -10.27 -24.27
N SER A 300 -8.61 -9.77 -23.33
CA SER A 300 -7.95 -10.60 -22.32
C SER A 300 -8.90 -11.04 -21.21
N LEU A 301 -10.01 -10.29 -21.01
CA LEU A 301 -11.09 -10.65 -20.09
C LEU A 301 -12.22 -11.43 -20.77
N LEU A 302 -12.31 -11.41 -22.11
CA LEU A 302 -13.37 -12.11 -22.84
C LEU A 302 -13.19 -13.63 -22.76
N ASP A 303 -14.19 -14.31 -22.19
CA ASP A 303 -14.22 -15.77 -22.08
C ASP A 303 -15.05 -16.42 -23.19
N THR A 304 -16.15 -15.76 -23.61
CA THR A 304 -16.93 -16.19 -24.78
C THR A 304 -16.09 -16.19 -26.05
N ASP A 305 -16.27 -17.19 -26.90
CA ASP A 305 -15.59 -17.27 -28.21
C ASP A 305 -15.90 -16.03 -29.07
N LEU A 306 -14.87 -15.25 -29.41
CA LEU A 306 -14.99 -14.04 -30.22
C LEU A 306 -15.61 -14.32 -31.59
N VAL A 307 -15.27 -15.45 -32.22
CA VAL A 307 -15.78 -15.80 -33.56
C VAL A 307 -17.27 -16.09 -33.49
N GLU A 308 -17.75 -16.72 -32.42
CA GLU A 308 -19.17 -16.95 -32.17
C GLU A 308 -19.96 -15.65 -32.06
N VAL A 309 -19.44 -14.71 -31.27
CA VAL A 309 -20.06 -13.39 -31.09
C VAL A 309 -20.14 -12.66 -32.43
N ILE A 310 -19.06 -12.69 -33.21
CA ILE A 310 -19.00 -12.04 -34.53
C ILE A 310 -19.95 -12.69 -35.53
N GLU A 311 -20.00 -14.02 -35.62
CA GLU A 311 -20.94 -14.72 -36.49
C GLU A 311 -22.40 -14.41 -36.10
N ALA A 312 -22.70 -14.33 -34.80
CA ALA A 312 -24.01 -13.91 -34.32
C ALA A 312 -24.33 -12.45 -34.70
N CYS A 313 -23.35 -11.55 -34.64
CA CYS A 313 -23.53 -10.18 -35.12
C CYS A 313 -23.86 -10.13 -36.62
N LEU A 314 -23.14 -10.89 -37.43
CA LEU A 314 -23.37 -10.95 -38.89
C LEU A 314 -24.71 -11.58 -39.25
N ALA A 315 -25.24 -12.46 -38.38
CA ALA A 315 -26.54 -13.08 -38.53
C ALA A 315 -27.71 -12.26 -37.95
N GLY A 316 -27.45 -11.12 -37.29
CA GLY A 316 -28.49 -10.35 -36.59
C GLY A 316 -29.09 -11.08 -35.39
N ALA A 317 -28.29 -11.93 -34.73
CA ALA A 317 -28.72 -12.84 -33.67
C ALA A 317 -27.88 -12.70 -32.39
N LEU A 318 -27.28 -11.53 -32.15
CA LEU A 318 -26.39 -11.30 -31.00
C LEU A 318 -27.10 -11.53 -29.65
N GLU A 319 -28.41 -11.33 -29.60
CA GLU A 319 -29.23 -11.62 -28.42
C GLU A 319 -29.15 -13.08 -27.94
N THR A 320 -28.81 -14.01 -28.84
CA THR A 320 -28.73 -15.45 -28.56
C THR A 320 -27.41 -15.88 -27.93
N VAL A 321 -26.38 -15.03 -27.99
CA VAL A 321 -25.02 -15.34 -27.48
C VAL A 321 -24.77 -14.58 -26.17
N PRO A 322 -24.58 -15.28 -25.03
CA PRO A 322 -24.20 -14.63 -23.79
C PRO A 322 -22.72 -14.23 -23.82
N ILE A 323 -22.44 -12.92 -23.72
CA ILE A 323 -21.08 -12.41 -23.57
C ILE A 323 -20.65 -12.54 -22.11
N GLN A 324 -19.75 -13.47 -21.86
CA GLN A 324 -19.18 -13.78 -20.56
C GLN A 324 -17.73 -13.30 -20.49
N LEU A 325 -17.38 -12.75 -19.34
CA LEU A 325 -16.06 -12.21 -19.04
C LEU A 325 -15.53 -12.94 -17.82
N ARG A 326 -14.21 -13.13 -17.80
CA ARG A 326 -13.49 -13.59 -16.61
C ARG A 326 -13.68 -12.60 -15.47
N ALA A 327 -13.84 -13.12 -14.26
CA ALA A 327 -13.81 -12.29 -13.07
C ALA A 327 -12.40 -11.70 -12.88
N GLY A 328 -12.35 -10.46 -12.42
CA GLY A 328 -11.10 -9.74 -12.16
C GLY A 328 -10.90 -8.54 -13.09
N SER A 329 -9.64 -8.15 -13.24
CA SER A 329 -9.23 -6.95 -13.98
C SER A 329 -8.10 -7.23 -14.95
N ALA A 330 -7.95 -6.36 -15.95
CA ALA A 330 -6.85 -6.34 -16.89
C ALA A 330 -6.25 -4.93 -16.99
N VAL A 331 -4.92 -4.83 -16.96
CA VAL A 331 -4.17 -3.58 -17.09
C VAL A 331 -3.16 -3.70 -18.22
N GLY A 332 -3.31 -2.87 -19.24
CA GLY A 332 -2.45 -2.80 -20.42
C GLY A 332 -1.51 -1.60 -20.36
N VAL A 333 -0.21 -1.85 -20.42
CA VAL A 333 0.84 -0.83 -20.46
C VAL A 333 1.51 -0.84 -21.83
N VAL A 334 1.50 0.30 -22.52
CA VAL A 334 2.15 0.44 -23.83
C VAL A 334 3.61 0.82 -23.65
N VAL A 335 4.50 0.03 -24.25
CA VAL A 335 5.92 0.35 -24.41
C VAL A 335 6.12 0.97 -25.79
N ALA A 336 6.46 2.25 -25.80
CA ALA A 336 6.65 3.05 -27.00
C ALA A 336 8.14 3.31 -27.30
N SER A 337 8.44 3.56 -28.57
CA SER A 337 9.76 3.99 -29.05
C SER A 337 10.15 5.36 -28.49
N ALA A 338 11.45 5.63 -28.37
CA ALA A 338 12.00 6.84 -27.74
C ALA A 338 11.45 8.18 -28.26
N GLY A 339 11.09 8.23 -29.56
CA GLY A 339 10.60 9.43 -30.24
C GLY A 339 9.08 9.59 -30.29
N TYR A 340 8.29 8.67 -29.72
CA TYR A 340 6.83 8.72 -29.77
C TYR A 340 6.24 9.83 -28.85
N PRO A 341 5.18 10.56 -29.26
CA PRO A 341 4.39 10.48 -30.51
C PRO A 341 4.95 11.26 -31.71
N GLY A 342 6.15 11.81 -31.58
CA GLY A 342 6.90 12.48 -32.66
C GLY A 342 7.52 11.49 -33.67
N ASN A 343 8.73 11.80 -34.14
CA ASN A 343 9.37 11.07 -35.23
C ASN A 343 9.85 9.67 -34.77
N SER A 344 8.97 8.68 -34.89
CA SER A 344 9.14 7.33 -34.35
C SER A 344 9.06 6.22 -35.41
N ASN A 345 8.97 6.60 -36.69
CA ASN A 345 8.76 5.67 -37.81
C ASN A 345 9.84 5.80 -38.91
N THR A 346 11.07 6.15 -38.51
CA THR A 346 12.22 6.23 -39.44
C THR A 346 13.03 4.94 -39.43
N PRO A 347 13.70 4.55 -40.53
CA PRO A 347 14.59 3.38 -40.53
C PRO A 347 15.68 3.42 -39.45
N SER A 348 16.12 4.62 -39.07
CA SER A 348 17.08 4.86 -37.96
C SER A 348 16.50 4.61 -36.56
N SER A 349 15.18 4.49 -36.43
CA SER A 349 14.49 4.18 -35.16
C SER A 349 14.33 2.68 -34.92
N ARG A 350 14.69 1.83 -35.90
CA ARG A 350 14.67 0.36 -35.76
C ARG A 350 15.67 -0.08 -34.71
N SER A 351 15.15 -0.39 -33.54
CA SER A 351 15.90 -0.89 -32.39
C SER A 351 15.48 -2.32 -32.12
N ALA A 352 16.42 -3.18 -31.76
CA ALA A 352 16.11 -4.55 -31.35
C ALA A 352 15.18 -4.51 -30.12
N VAL A 353 14.16 -5.37 -30.15
CA VAL A 353 13.21 -5.57 -29.06
C VAL A 353 13.47 -6.94 -28.47
N THR A 354 13.84 -7.00 -27.19
CA THR A 354 13.84 -8.24 -26.42
C THR A 354 12.59 -8.27 -25.56
N LEU A 355 11.80 -9.33 -25.71
CA LEU A 355 10.64 -9.60 -24.88
C LEU A 355 11.06 -10.61 -23.80
N GLY A 356 10.66 -10.35 -22.56
CA GLY A 356 10.73 -11.36 -21.50
C GLY A 356 9.60 -12.37 -21.67
N ASP A 357 9.75 -13.54 -21.05
CA ASP A 357 8.64 -14.50 -20.92
C ASP A 357 7.65 -13.95 -19.87
N PRO A 358 6.40 -13.61 -20.25
CA PRO A 358 5.42 -13.09 -19.31
C PRO A 358 5.13 -14.14 -18.23
N GLN A 359 5.44 -13.82 -16.98
CA GLN A 359 5.05 -14.63 -15.83
C GLN A 359 3.78 -14.05 -15.19
N PHE A 360 3.14 -14.83 -14.31
CA PHE A 360 2.06 -14.36 -13.43
C PHE A 360 0.88 -13.68 -14.17
N GLY A 361 0.19 -14.40 -15.06
CA GLY A 361 -1.06 -13.89 -15.64
C GLY A 361 -0.91 -12.68 -16.57
N ALA A 362 0.26 -12.50 -17.20
CA ALA A 362 0.50 -11.44 -18.19
C ALA A 362 0.64 -11.99 -19.62
N CYS A 363 0.37 -11.15 -20.62
CA CYS A 363 0.63 -11.41 -22.04
C CYS A 363 1.18 -10.16 -22.75
N THR A 364 1.78 -10.34 -23.92
CA THR A 364 2.38 -9.25 -24.71
C THR A 364 1.79 -9.21 -26.11
N PHE A 365 1.09 -8.13 -26.42
CA PHE A 365 0.57 -7.86 -27.76
C PHE A 365 1.54 -7.00 -28.55
N HIS A 366 1.93 -7.49 -29.71
CA HIS A 366 2.80 -6.74 -30.61
C HIS A 366 2.01 -5.67 -31.36
N GLY A 367 2.47 -4.42 -31.30
CA GLY A 367 2.02 -3.33 -32.14
C GLY A 367 3.00 -3.12 -33.28
N ALA A 368 3.76 -2.04 -33.21
CA ALA A 368 4.74 -1.67 -34.24
C ALA A 368 6.05 -2.48 -34.10
N THR A 369 5.99 -3.79 -34.33
CA THR A 369 7.17 -4.68 -34.41
C THR A 369 7.31 -5.30 -35.80
N GLU A 370 8.52 -5.67 -36.19
CA GLU A 370 8.81 -6.39 -37.43
C GLU A 370 9.93 -7.41 -37.22
N LEU A 371 9.94 -8.50 -37.99
CA LEU A 371 11.06 -9.43 -38.02
C LEU A 371 12.01 -9.03 -39.16
N PHE A 372 13.23 -8.66 -38.83
CA PHE A 372 14.30 -8.35 -39.78
C PHE A 372 15.46 -9.33 -39.54
N ASP A 373 15.76 -10.18 -40.52
CA ASP A 373 16.78 -11.24 -40.42
C ASP A 373 16.66 -12.11 -39.16
N GLY A 374 15.43 -12.44 -38.76
CA GLY A 374 15.13 -13.25 -37.57
C GLY A 374 15.18 -12.49 -36.24
N VAL A 375 15.51 -11.19 -36.26
CA VAL A 375 15.53 -10.32 -35.07
C VAL A 375 14.26 -9.48 -35.02
N LEU A 376 13.59 -9.47 -33.86
CA LEU A 376 12.45 -8.60 -33.62
C LEU A 376 12.92 -7.15 -33.43
N VAL A 377 12.39 -6.23 -34.24
CA VAL A 377 12.73 -4.81 -34.20
C VAL A 377 11.48 -3.95 -34.04
N ALA A 378 11.64 -2.78 -33.42
CA ALA A 378 10.62 -1.74 -33.42
C ALA A 378 10.47 -1.14 -34.83
N ASN A 379 9.25 -0.97 -35.31
CA ASN A 379 8.91 -0.44 -36.63
C ASN A 379 7.76 0.58 -36.54
N GLY A 380 7.82 1.44 -35.52
CA GLY A 380 6.86 2.52 -35.29
C GLY A 380 6.78 2.99 -33.83
N GLY A 381 5.71 3.72 -33.53
CA GLY A 381 5.52 4.43 -32.26
C GLY A 381 5.24 3.54 -31.06
N ARG A 382 4.07 2.89 -31.04
CA ARG A 382 3.64 1.98 -29.98
C ARG A 382 4.11 0.56 -30.30
N VAL A 383 5.15 0.09 -29.64
CA VAL A 383 5.88 -1.11 -30.06
C VAL A 383 5.18 -2.36 -29.54
N VAL A 384 4.89 -2.43 -28.25
CA VAL A 384 4.16 -3.54 -27.63
C VAL A 384 3.21 -3.01 -26.55
N THR A 385 2.15 -3.77 -26.28
CA THR A 385 1.26 -3.57 -25.12
C THR A 385 1.38 -4.80 -24.23
N VAL A 386 1.81 -4.63 -22.99
CA VAL A 386 1.85 -5.70 -21.99
C VAL A 386 0.57 -5.64 -21.19
N VAL A 387 -0.19 -6.73 -21.15
CA VAL A 387 -1.44 -6.81 -20.37
C VAL A 387 -1.24 -7.78 -19.22
N GLY A 388 -1.37 -7.29 -17.98
CA GLY A 388 -1.48 -8.12 -16.79
C GLY A 388 -2.95 -8.36 -16.45
N THR A 389 -3.28 -9.57 -16.00
CA THR A 389 -4.60 -9.94 -15.48
C THR A 389 -4.49 -10.44 -14.05
N GLY A 390 -5.50 -10.18 -13.22
CA GLY A 390 -5.51 -10.53 -11.79
C GLY A 390 -6.94 -10.54 -11.22
N GLY A 391 -7.08 -11.01 -9.98
CA GLY A 391 -8.35 -11.05 -9.26
C GLY A 391 -8.93 -9.67 -8.96
N ASP A 392 -8.07 -8.64 -8.91
CA ASP A 392 -8.44 -7.24 -8.78
C ASP A 392 -7.52 -6.33 -9.63
N LEU A 393 -7.77 -5.02 -9.58
CA LEU A 393 -7.02 -4.04 -10.36
C LEU A 393 -5.56 -3.88 -9.88
N THR A 394 -5.30 -4.10 -8.59
CA THR A 394 -3.95 -4.00 -7.99
C THR A 394 -3.08 -5.14 -8.49
N GLU A 395 -3.57 -6.38 -8.38
CA GLU A 395 -2.86 -7.57 -8.86
C GLU A 395 -2.62 -7.52 -10.38
N ALA A 396 -3.64 -7.14 -11.17
CA ALA A 396 -3.50 -6.99 -12.63
C ALA A 396 -2.44 -5.94 -13.01
N ARG A 397 -2.37 -4.82 -12.26
CA ARG A 397 -1.36 -3.78 -12.44
C ARG A 397 0.04 -4.29 -12.11
N ASP A 398 0.20 -4.99 -11.00
CA ASP A 398 1.49 -5.54 -10.56
C ASP A 398 2.03 -6.54 -11.60
N HIS A 399 1.19 -7.44 -12.09
CA HIS A 399 1.54 -8.37 -13.16
C HIS A 399 1.97 -7.66 -14.44
N ALA A 400 1.25 -6.60 -14.86
CA ALA A 400 1.61 -5.82 -16.04
C ALA A 400 2.99 -5.16 -15.89
N TYR A 401 3.24 -4.47 -14.78
CA TYR A 401 4.51 -3.77 -14.55
C TYR A 401 5.70 -4.71 -14.33
N GLN A 402 5.47 -5.85 -13.67
CA GLN A 402 6.48 -6.90 -13.55
C GLN A 402 6.88 -7.43 -14.92
N ALA A 403 5.93 -7.72 -15.81
CA ALA A 403 6.22 -8.18 -17.17
C ALA A 403 6.91 -7.10 -18.02
N VAL A 404 6.50 -5.83 -17.93
CA VAL A 404 7.19 -4.70 -18.60
C VAL A 404 8.65 -4.60 -18.18
N SER A 405 8.99 -4.91 -16.93
CA SER A 405 10.38 -4.88 -16.43
C SER A 405 11.32 -5.86 -17.15
N GLY A 406 10.77 -6.90 -17.80
CA GLY A 406 11.50 -7.87 -18.62
C GLY A 406 11.81 -7.39 -20.05
N ILE A 407 11.16 -6.32 -20.53
CA ILE A 407 11.34 -5.83 -21.89
C ILE A 407 12.61 -4.99 -22.01
N ARG A 408 13.35 -5.17 -23.12
CA ARG A 408 14.50 -4.32 -23.47
C ARG A 408 14.28 -3.73 -24.86
N LEU A 409 14.19 -2.41 -24.91
CA LEU A 409 14.13 -1.60 -26.13
C LEU A 409 14.88 -0.29 -25.85
N ALA A 410 15.87 0.03 -26.68
CA ALA A 410 16.72 1.19 -26.47
C ALA A 410 15.91 2.50 -26.48
N GLY A 411 16.02 3.28 -25.41
CA GLY A 411 15.30 4.55 -25.26
C GLY A 411 13.78 4.44 -25.14
N SER A 412 13.24 3.23 -24.94
CA SER A 412 11.80 3.02 -24.81
C SER A 412 11.19 3.84 -23.68
N ARG A 413 9.90 4.17 -23.82
CA ARG A 413 9.11 4.86 -22.80
C ARG A 413 7.82 4.10 -22.55
N TYR A 414 7.41 4.05 -21.29
CA TYR A 414 6.09 3.59 -20.86
C TYR A 414 5.71 4.38 -19.61
N ARG A 415 4.40 4.54 -19.38
CA ARG A 415 3.89 5.21 -18.19
C ARG A 415 3.94 4.31 -16.97
N ARG A 416 4.24 4.86 -15.79
CA ARG A 416 4.29 4.14 -14.49
C ARG A 416 3.02 4.28 -13.64
N ASP A 417 2.07 5.05 -14.14
CA ASP A 417 0.83 5.45 -13.47
C ASP A 417 -0.43 4.96 -14.22
N ILE A 418 -0.30 3.97 -15.11
CA ILE A 418 -1.48 3.30 -15.66
C ILE A 418 -2.20 2.58 -14.51
N ALA A 419 -3.51 2.81 -14.38
CA ALA A 419 -4.32 2.37 -13.24
C ALA A 419 -3.77 2.85 -11.88
N TRP A 420 -3.24 4.08 -11.80
CA TRP A 420 -2.61 4.60 -10.56
C TRP A 420 -3.52 4.59 -9.33
N GLN A 421 -4.84 4.62 -9.53
CA GLN A 421 -5.85 4.61 -8.45
C GLN A 421 -6.01 3.23 -7.80
N ALA A 422 -5.51 2.15 -8.42
CA ALA A 422 -5.70 0.77 -7.96
C ALA A 422 -5.36 0.54 -6.47
N PRO A 423 -4.19 0.97 -5.94
CA PRO A 423 -3.80 0.66 -4.56
C PRO A 423 -4.72 1.28 -3.51
N GLY A 424 -5.46 2.34 -3.86
CA GLY A 424 -6.42 2.98 -2.96
C GLY A 424 -7.80 2.32 -2.96
N LEU A 425 -8.12 1.48 -3.95
CA LEU A 425 -9.43 0.82 -4.05
C LEU A 425 -9.62 -0.26 -2.99
N ASP A 426 -8.52 -0.90 -2.57
CA ASP A 426 -8.56 -2.00 -1.59
C ASP A 426 -8.65 -1.48 -0.14
N VAL A 427 -8.43 -0.19 0.09
CA VAL A 427 -8.51 0.45 1.41
C VAL A 427 -9.95 0.88 1.70
N VAL A 428 -10.80 -0.09 2.02
CA VAL A 428 -12.24 0.13 2.26
C VAL A 428 -12.58 0.59 3.68
N SER A 429 -11.64 0.49 4.63
CA SER A 429 -11.83 0.96 6.02
C SER A 429 -10.50 1.20 6.73
N TYR A 430 -10.53 1.94 7.85
CA TYR A 430 -9.35 2.12 8.71
C TYR A 430 -8.87 0.79 9.32
N LYS A 431 -9.79 -0.17 9.51
CA LYS A 431 -9.47 -1.55 9.88
C LYS A 431 -8.69 -2.29 8.79
N ALA A 432 -8.99 -2.03 7.51
CA ALA A 432 -8.18 -2.55 6.40
C ALA A 432 -6.77 -1.93 6.37
N ALA A 433 -6.59 -0.74 6.95
CA ALA A 433 -5.27 -0.15 7.18
C ALA A 433 -4.56 -0.68 8.45
N GLY A 434 -5.15 -1.67 9.13
CA GLY A 434 -4.55 -2.36 10.28
C GLY A 434 -4.91 -1.80 11.66
N VAL A 435 -5.91 -0.90 11.76
CA VAL A 435 -6.34 -0.33 13.05
C VAL A 435 -7.81 -0.66 13.37
N ASP A 436 -8.03 -1.44 14.42
CA ASP A 436 -9.32 -1.91 14.90
C ASP A 436 -9.82 -1.11 16.11
N ILE A 437 -10.62 -0.09 15.83
CA ILE A 437 -11.24 0.78 16.85
C ILE A 437 -12.18 -0.02 17.78
N GLU A 438 -12.84 -1.06 17.29
CA GLU A 438 -13.77 -1.87 18.09
C GLU A 438 -13.00 -2.67 19.14
N GLU A 439 -11.86 -3.24 18.75
CA GLU A 439 -10.96 -3.93 19.67
C GLU A 439 -10.34 -2.96 20.70
N GLY A 440 -10.02 -1.73 20.30
CA GLY A 440 -9.63 -0.64 21.20
C GLY A 440 -10.65 -0.36 22.29
N ASN A 441 -11.92 -0.21 21.89
CA ASN A 441 -13.03 0.01 22.82
C ASN A 441 -13.25 -1.20 23.76
N ARG A 442 -13.04 -2.43 23.25
CA ARG A 442 -13.10 -3.65 24.06
C ARG A 442 -12.02 -3.65 25.14
N ALA A 443 -10.79 -3.25 24.81
CA ALA A 443 -9.69 -3.12 25.77
C ALA A 443 -10.04 -2.16 26.90
N VAL A 444 -10.49 -0.95 26.56
CA VAL A 444 -10.92 0.07 27.55
C VAL A 444 -12.05 -0.47 28.44
N SER A 445 -13.00 -1.23 27.89
CA SER A 445 -14.09 -1.80 28.68
C SER A 445 -13.60 -2.84 29.70
N LEU A 446 -12.64 -3.69 29.34
CA LEU A 446 -12.13 -4.75 30.22
C LEU A 446 -11.29 -4.19 31.38
N LEU A 447 -10.49 -3.16 31.13
CA LEU A 447 -9.58 -2.59 32.13
C LEU A 447 -10.25 -1.67 33.17
N LYS A 448 -11.50 -1.22 32.94
CA LYS A 448 -12.23 -0.30 33.84
C LYS A 448 -12.25 -0.74 35.30
N SER A 449 -12.56 -2.00 35.56
CA SER A 449 -12.66 -2.53 36.94
C SER A 449 -11.31 -2.53 37.64
N SER A 450 -10.26 -2.93 36.92
CA SER A 450 -8.89 -3.04 37.45
C SER A 450 -8.33 -1.65 37.79
N VAL A 451 -8.48 -0.68 36.90
CA VAL A 451 -8.03 0.69 37.17
C VAL A 451 -8.85 1.34 38.30
N ALA A 452 -10.17 1.16 38.31
CA ALA A 452 -11.03 1.66 39.39
C ALA A 452 -10.62 1.13 40.76
N SER A 453 -10.08 -0.09 40.84
CA SER A 453 -9.59 -0.68 42.09
C SER A 453 -8.34 0.02 42.68
N THR A 454 -7.64 0.83 41.88
CA THR A 454 -6.49 1.64 42.34
C THR A 454 -6.90 3.05 42.79
N THR A 455 -8.15 3.44 42.55
CA THR A 455 -8.65 4.80 42.79
C THR A 455 -8.82 5.06 44.29
N ASN A 456 -8.60 6.31 44.71
CA ASN A 456 -8.87 6.79 46.06
C ASN A 456 -9.69 8.10 46.01
N ASP A 457 -10.00 8.65 47.19
CA ASP A 457 -10.77 9.88 47.38
C ASP A 457 -10.12 11.14 46.78
N ARG A 458 -8.84 11.06 46.41
CA ARG A 458 -8.10 12.17 45.78
C ARG A 458 -8.29 12.23 44.27
N VAL A 459 -8.86 11.23 43.63
CA VAL A 459 -9.05 11.24 42.16
C VAL A 459 -10.32 12.00 41.82
N LEU A 460 -10.18 13.15 41.14
CA LEU A 460 -11.30 13.99 40.71
C LEU A 460 -11.85 13.55 39.35
N ARG A 461 -10.95 13.10 38.46
CA ARG A 461 -11.26 12.54 37.13
C ARG A 461 -10.25 11.45 36.82
N GLY A 462 -10.70 10.26 36.44
CA GLY A 462 -9.83 9.12 36.16
C GLY A 462 -9.82 8.71 34.68
N VAL A 463 -9.56 7.42 34.44
CA VAL A 463 -9.54 6.78 33.12
C VAL A 463 -10.86 6.96 32.37
N GLY A 464 -10.77 7.29 31.08
CA GLY A 464 -11.90 7.61 30.20
C GLY A 464 -12.18 9.10 30.03
N SER A 465 -11.41 9.96 30.71
CA SER A 465 -11.34 11.40 30.41
C SER A 465 -10.12 11.71 29.54
N PHE A 466 -10.05 12.90 28.93
CA PHE A 466 -8.87 13.34 28.15
C PHE A 466 -7.57 13.43 28.99
N GLY A 467 -7.68 13.40 30.32
CA GLY A 467 -6.56 13.37 31.24
C GLY A 467 -7.05 13.24 32.67
N GLY A 468 -6.35 12.43 33.47
CA GLY A 468 -6.69 12.25 34.88
C GLY A 468 -6.34 13.48 35.72
N ALA A 469 -7.16 13.74 36.74
CA ALA A 469 -7.03 14.85 37.67
C ALA A 469 -7.05 14.34 39.11
N MET A 470 -6.09 14.78 39.92
CA MET A 470 -5.95 14.41 41.34
C MET A 470 -5.93 15.68 42.22
N ASP A 471 -6.67 15.65 43.33
CA ASP A 471 -6.59 16.63 44.40
C ASP A 471 -5.27 16.46 45.18
N VAL A 472 -4.47 17.53 45.17
CA VAL A 472 -3.16 17.58 45.83
C VAL A 472 -3.15 18.48 47.06
N SER A 473 -4.31 18.77 47.65
CA SER A 473 -4.44 19.65 48.83
C SER A 473 -3.67 19.13 50.04
N PHE A 474 -3.47 17.81 50.15
CA PHE A 474 -2.64 17.19 51.19
C PHE A 474 -1.18 17.67 51.15
N LEU A 475 -0.70 18.20 50.01
CA LEU A 475 0.65 18.79 49.93
C LEU A 475 0.81 20.02 50.84
N LYS A 476 -0.28 20.62 51.32
CA LYS A 476 -0.24 21.70 52.32
C LYS A 476 0.23 21.22 53.70
N GLU A 477 0.29 19.91 53.93
CA GLU A 477 0.84 19.30 55.15
C GLU A 477 2.38 19.18 55.09
N PHE A 478 3.00 19.43 53.93
CA PHE A 478 4.45 19.46 53.75
C PHE A 478 4.96 20.90 53.90
N ASP A 479 6.19 21.05 54.38
CA ASP A 479 6.83 22.36 54.51
C ASP A 479 7.36 22.82 53.13
N HIS A 480 8.08 21.94 52.42
CA HIS A 480 8.62 22.18 51.09
C HIS A 480 8.46 20.93 50.18
N PRO A 481 7.24 20.63 49.72
CA PRO A 481 6.99 19.44 48.90
C PRO A 481 7.74 19.50 47.57
N VAL A 482 8.30 18.36 47.16
CA VAL A 482 9.00 18.14 45.88
C VAL A 482 8.35 16.95 45.18
N LEU A 483 7.99 17.14 43.91
CA LEU A 483 7.53 16.05 43.05
C LEU A 483 8.73 15.40 42.34
N VAL A 484 8.74 14.08 42.32
CA VAL A 484 9.77 13.27 41.63
C VAL A 484 9.08 12.42 40.58
N ALA A 485 9.51 12.52 39.33
CA ALA A 485 8.94 11.77 38.22
C ALA A 485 9.97 10.79 37.65
N SER A 486 9.54 9.58 37.31
CA SER A 486 10.30 8.61 36.52
C SER A 486 9.45 8.08 35.36
N THR A 487 10.06 7.88 34.20
CA THR A 487 9.47 7.19 33.05
C THR A 487 10.43 6.11 32.59
N ASP A 488 9.95 4.87 32.46
CA ASP A 488 10.76 3.75 31.99
C ASP A 488 9.92 2.77 31.16
N GLY A 489 10.54 1.69 30.69
CA GLY A 489 9.93 0.57 30.01
C GLY A 489 10.33 -0.78 30.59
N VAL A 490 9.62 -1.84 30.18
CA VAL A 490 9.94 -3.21 30.60
C VAL A 490 11.10 -3.81 29.78
N GLY A 491 11.49 -3.14 28.69
CA GLY A 491 12.53 -3.61 27.79
C GLY A 491 12.18 -4.93 27.13
N THR A 492 13.18 -5.68 26.67
CA THR A 492 12.97 -6.88 25.85
C THR A 492 12.44 -8.10 26.62
N LYS A 493 12.11 -7.97 27.92
CA LYS A 493 11.35 -8.96 28.69
C LYS A 493 9.92 -9.13 28.15
N VAL A 494 9.34 -8.07 27.56
CA VAL A 494 8.00 -8.11 26.94
C VAL A 494 7.89 -9.16 25.85
N GLU A 495 8.95 -9.38 25.06
CA GLU A 495 8.95 -10.41 24.02
C GLU A 495 8.90 -11.82 24.62
N LEU A 496 9.66 -12.06 25.69
CA LEU A 496 9.66 -13.36 26.35
C LEU A 496 8.28 -13.65 26.95
N ALA A 497 7.67 -12.64 27.57
CA ALA A 497 6.32 -12.69 28.10
C ALA A 497 5.27 -12.93 26.99
N ALA A 498 5.37 -12.22 25.86
CA ALA A 498 4.50 -12.39 24.70
C ALA A 498 4.55 -13.81 24.15
N ARG A 499 5.76 -14.33 23.95
CA ARG A 499 6.01 -15.68 23.42
C ARG A 499 5.45 -16.79 24.31
N LEU A 500 5.46 -16.57 25.63
CA LEU A 500 4.94 -17.52 26.62
C LEU A 500 3.46 -17.30 26.95
N GLY A 501 2.83 -16.23 26.46
CA GLY A 501 1.47 -15.85 26.85
C GLY A 501 1.34 -15.50 28.33
N ARG A 502 2.41 -15.03 28.98
CA ARG A 502 2.48 -14.72 30.42
C ARG A 502 2.75 -13.23 30.63
N VAL A 503 1.74 -12.39 30.37
CA VAL A 503 1.93 -10.93 30.27
C VAL A 503 1.60 -10.17 31.54
N ARG A 504 0.81 -10.71 32.48
CA ARG A 504 0.47 -10.02 33.73
C ARG A 504 1.70 -9.49 34.48
N GLY A 505 2.76 -10.29 34.52
CA GLY A 505 4.00 -9.95 35.24
C GLY A 505 4.67 -8.68 34.72
N THR A 506 4.54 -8.37 33.43
CA THR A 506 5.17 -7.16 32.85
C THR A 506 4.47 -5.87 33.31
N GLY A 507 3.17 -5.95 33.64
CA GLY A 507 2.46 -4.85 34.30
C GLY A 507 2.95 -4.58 35.72
N ILE A 508 3.25 -5.64 36.49
CA ILE A 508 3.86 -5.51 37.82
C ILE A 508 5.28 -4.95 37.69
N ASP A 509 6.03 -5.45 36.71
CA ASP A 509 7.41 -5.06 36.46
C ASP A 509 7.56 -3.56 36.25
N ILE A 510 6.73 -2.96 35.39
CA ILE A 510 6.85 -1.54 35.03
C ILE A 510 6.52 -0.63 36.22
N VAL A 511 5.48 -0.96 36.98
CA VAL A 511 5.09 -0.16 38.15
C VAL A 511 6.18 -0.23 39.22
N ASN A 512 6.68 -1.43 39.54
CA ASN A 512 7.71 -1.61 40.54
C ASN A 512 9.03 -0.96 40.13
N HIS A 513 9.38 -0.99 38.84
CA HIS A 513 10.54 -0.27 38.33
C HIS A 513 10.42 1.23 38.64
N CYS A 514 9.34 1.88 38.19
CA CYS A 514 9.18 3.32 38.38
C CYS A 514 9.05 3.70 39.86
N ILE A 515 8.47 2.84 40.71
CA ILE A 515 8.45 3.04 42.17
C ILE A 515 9.89 3.08 42.71
N ASN A 516 10.72 2.12 42.32
CA ASN A 516 12.09 2.02 42.80
C ASN A 516 12.93 3.24 42.36
N ASP A 517 12.70 3.81 41.17
CA ASP A 517 13.41 5.00 40.71
C ASP A 517 13.06 6.27 41.49
N VAL A 518 11.79 6.47 41.84
CA VAL A 518 11.43 7.64 42.66
C VAL A 518 11.85 7.43 44.11
N LEU A 519 11.87 6.17 44.59
CA LEU A 519 12.31 5.81 45.92
C LEU A 519 13.76 6.17 46.19
N VAL A 520 14.65 6.06 45.19
CA VAL A 520 16.07 6.40 45.39
C VAL A 520 16.29 7.89 45.65
N GLN A 521 15.29 8.74 45.38
CA GLN A 521 15.28 10.15 45.74
C GLN A 521 14.54 10.42 47.06
N GLY A 522 14.05 9.38 47.73
CA GLY A 522 13.26 9.47 48.97
C GLY A 522 11.75 9.65 48.76
N ALA A 523 11.28 9.68 47.51
CA ALA A 523 9.88 9.96 47.21
C ALA A 523 8.95 8.76 47.39
N ARG A 524 7.75 9.02 47.91
CA ARG A 524 6.67 8.04 47.99
C ARG A 524 5.74 8.18 46.76
N PRO A 525 5.28 7.07 46.16
CA PRO A 525 4.41 7.12 44.98
C PRO A 525 3.10 7.89 45.21
N LEU A 526 2.66 8.64 44.19
CA LEU A 526 1.34 9.28 44.15
C LEU A 526 0.45 8.67 43.07
N PHE A 527 0.88 8.78 41.82
CA PHE A 527 0.14 8.24 40.69
C PHE A 527 1.05 7.73 39.57
N PHE A 528 0.48 6.87 38.73
CA PHE A 528 1.09 6.21 37.60
C PHE A 528 0.28 6.48 36.34
N LEU A 529 0.97 6.61 35.21
CA LEU A 529 0.40 6.68 33.87
C LEU A 529 0.95 5.53 33.03
N ASP A 530 0.07 4.75 32.41
CA ASP A 530 0.45 3.59 31.58
C ASP A 530 0.45 3.92 30.08
N TYR A 531 1.34 3.24 29.35
CA TYR A 531 1.36 3.23 27.89
C TYR A 531 1.57 1.79 27.43
N VAL A 532 0.60 1.26 26.69
CA VAL A 532 0.65 -0.08 26.10
C VAL A 532 0.49 0.04 24.59
N ALA A 533 1.44 -0.49 23.83
CA ALA A 533 1.36 -0.47 22.38
C ALA A 533 1.64 -1.84 21.77
N SER A 534 1.01 -2.15 20.64
CA SER A 534 1.12 -3.46 19.98
C SER A 534 1.02 -3.37 18.46
N SER A 535 1.58 -4.36 17.75
CA SER A 535 1.43 -4.45 16.28
C SER A 535 -0.02 -4.69 15.87
N ARG A 536 -0.73 -5.47 16.69
CA ARG A 536 -2.14 -5.79 16.60
C ARG A 536 -2.69 -5.89 18.01
N LEU A 537 -3.81 -5.23 18.24
CA LEU A 537 -4.42 -5.13 19.53
C LEU A 537 -5.12 -6.45 19.90
N ASP A 538 -4.86 -6.90 21.13
CA ASP A 538 -5.59 -7.97 21.79
C ASP A 538 -6.04 -7.44 23.15
N ALA A 539 -7.32 -7.11 23.26
CA ALA A 539 -7.86 -6.49 24.46
C ALA A 539 -7.74 -7.39 25.70
N THR A 540 -7.69 -8.71 25.54
CA THR A 540 -7.52 -9.65 26.66
C THR A 540 -6.10 -9.56 27.21
N ARG A 541 -5.11 -9.50 26.32
CA ARG A 541 -3.69 -9.31 26.68
C ARG A 541 -3.46 -7.96 27.34
N VAL A 542 -4.04 -6.89 26.78
CA VAL A 542 -3.96 -5.54 27.38
C VAL A 542 -4.58 -5.53 28.77
N ALA A 543 -5.76 -6.12 28.94
CA ALA A 543 -6.41 -6.22 30.25
C ALA A 543 -5.54 -6.97 31.28
N GLU A 544 -4.89 -8.08 30.89
CA GLU A 544 -4.00 -8.83 31.78
C GLU A 544 -2.77 -8.00 32.20
N ILE A 545 -2.18 -7.22 31.29
CA ILE A 545 -1.08 -6.29 31.59
C ILE A 545 -1.53 -5.22 32.59
N VAL A 546 -2.64 -4.55 32.32
CA VAL A 546 -3.17 -3.46 33.15
C VAL A 546 -3.64 -3.99 34.51
N GLU A 547 -4.13 -5.23 34.59
CA GLU A 547 -4.40 -5.91 35.85
C GLU A 547 -3.13 -6.08 36.70
N GLY A 548 -2.01 -6.47 36.08
CA GLY A 548 -0.71 -6.53 36.76
C GLY A 548 -0.25 -5.16 37.26
N MET A 549 -0.40 -4.10 36.47
CA MET A 549 -0.13 -2.73 36.91
C MET A 549 -1.01 -2.34 38.11
N SER A 550 -2.29 -2.67 38.03
CA SER A 550 -3.27 -2.38 39.09
C SER A 550 -2.92 -3.08 40.40
N ASP A 551 -2.46 -4.33 40.35
CA ASP A 551 -2.00 -5.07 41.52
C ASP A 551 -0.81 -4.37 42.21
N ALA A 552 0.21 -3.99 41.45
CA ALA A 552 1.40 -3.31 41.97
C ALA A 552 1.08 -1.91 42.52
N CYS A 553 0.18 -1.17 41.85
CA CYS A 553 -0.31 0.13 42.29
C CYS A 553 -1.04 0.03 43.63
N ARG A 554 -1.95 -0.94 43.81
CA ARG A 554 -2.68 -1.15 45.06
C ARG A 554 -1.76 -1.46 46.23
N VAL A 555 -0.82 -2.37 46.05
CA VAL A 555 0.16 -2.75 47.09
C VAL A 555 1.00 -1.54 47.53
N SER A 556 1.25 -0.62 46.59
CA SER A 556 2.15 0.53 46.80
C SER A 556 1.42 1.82 47.18
N GLY A 557 0.08 1.79 47.30
CA GLY A 557 -0.75 2.98 47.53
C GLY A 557 -0.71 4.01 46.39
N CYS A 558 -0.33 3.58 45.18
CA CYS A 558 -0.26 4.40 43.97
C CYS A 558 -1.55 4.27 43.16
N VAL A 559 -1.98 5.35 42.49
CA VAL A 559 -3.17 5.35 41.65
C VAL A 559 -2.80 5.26 40.17
N ILE A 560 -3.49 4.45 39.36
CA ILE A 560 -3.44 4.58 37.89
C ILE A 560 -4.34 5.75 37.49
N LEU A 561 -3.74 6.88 37.13
CA LEU A 561 -4.46 8.13 36.89
C LEU A 561 -4.97 8.26 35.45
N GLY A 562 -4.29 7.62 34.50
CA GLY A 562 -4.58 7.68 33.07
C GLY A 562 -3.57 6.88 32.27
N GLY A 563 -3.84 6.69 30.98
CA GLY A 563 -2.89 6.02 30.09
C GLY A 563 -3.42 5.89 28.68
N GLU A 564 -2.61 5.23 27.84
CA GLU A 564 -2.84 5.09 26.41
C GLU A 564 -2.70 3.64 25.97
N THR A 565 -3.58 3.19 25.09
CA THR A 565 -3.52 1.87 24.44
C THR A 565 -3.50 2.07 22.93
N ALA A 566 -2.39 1.72 22.27
CA ALA A 566 -2.16 1.98 20.85
C ALA A 566 -1.99 0.71 20.01
N GLU A 567 -2.64 0.68 18.85
CA GLU A 567 -2.37 -0.28 17.78
C GLU A 567 -1.51 0.40 16.70
N MET A 568 -0.29 -0.09 16.50
CA MET A 568 0.72 0.53 15.63
C MET A 568 1.22 -0.49 14.58
N PRO A 569 0.38 -0.83 13.58
CA PRO A 569 0.76 -1.75 12.52
C PRO A 569 1.96 -1.19 11.73
N GLY A 570 2.93 -2.05 11.44
CA GLY A 570 4.17 -1.68 10.73
C GLY A 570 5.25 -1.00 11.60
N VAL A 571 4.95 -0.62 12.85
CA VAL A 571 5.96 -0.13 13.82
C VAL A 571 6.55 -1.31 14.60
N TYR A 572 5.69 -2.19 15.12
CA TYR A 572 6.10 -3.40 15.83
C TYR A 572 6.04 -4.63 14.93
N ALA A 573 6.92 -5.60 15.19
CA ALA A 573 6.84 -6.92 14.57
C ALA A 573 5.52 -7.61 14.96
N ASP A 574 5.01 -8.47 14.07
CA ASP A 574 3.70 -9.07 14.28
C ASP A 574 3.66 -9.92 15.58
N GLY A 575 2.64 -9.69 16.41
CA GLY A 575 2.46 -10.30 17.72
C GLY A 575 3.25 -9.63 18.87
N ALA A 576 4.13 -8.66 18.58
CA ALA A 576 4.89 -7.94 19.59
C ALA A 576 4.08 -6.81 20.25
N PHE A 577 4.44 -6.50 21.50
CA PHE A 577 3.93 -5.36 22.24
C PHE A 577 5.05 -4.70 23.06
N ASP A 578 4.81 -3.46 23.47
CA ASP A 578 5.69 -2.65 24.31
C ASP A 578 4.89 -2.03 25.45
N ILE A 579 5.58 -1.79 26.57
CA ILE A 579 5.01 -1.20 27.77
C ILE A 579 5.97 -0.13 28.28
N ALA A 580 5.44 1.08 28.45
CA ALA A 580 6.08 2.16 29.17
C ALA A 580 5.18 2.65 30.31
N GLY A 581 5.80 3.22 31.32
CA GLY A 581 5.11 3.71 32.50
C GLY A 581 5.75 5.00 33.00
N THR A 582 4.93 5.91 33.51
CA THR A 582 5.40 7.13 34.17
C THR A 582 4.82 7.22 35.58
N LEU A 583 5.68 7.34 36.58
CA LEU A 583 5.28 7.47 37.97
C LEU A 583 5.69 8.83 38.53
N VAL A 584 4.76 9.47 39.24
CA VAL A 584 5.02 10.68 40.01
C VAL A 584 4.89 10.35 41.49
N GLY A 585 5.93 10.70 42.26
CA GLY A 585 5.97 10.61 43.72
C GLY A 585 6.19 11.97 44.37
N VAL A 586 6.11 12.01 45.70
CA VAL A 586 6.35 13.21 46.51
C VAL A 586 7.33 12.93 47.65
N VAL A 587 8.17 13.93 47.95
CA VAL A 587 9.10 13.94 49.08
C VAL A 587 9.16 15.34 49.69
N GLU A 588 9.48 15.43 50.98
CA GLU A 588 9.86 16.69 51.61
C GLU A 588 11.29 17.06 51.15
N ARG A 589 11.56 18.33 50.81
CA ARG A 589 12.87 18.74 50.30
C ARG A 589 14.02 18.35 51.24
N ALA A 590 13.79 18.40 52.55
CA ALA A 590 14.78 18.04 53.56
C ALA A 590 15.12 16.53 53.60
N ASP A 591 14.24 15.68 53.07
CA ASP A 591 14.39 14.22 53.03
C ASP A 591 14.92 13.70 51.69
N LEU A 592 15.22 14.59 50.72
CA LEU A 592 15.77 14.20 49.42
C LEU A 592 17.09 13.43 49.58
N LEU A 593 17.20 12.35 48.81
CA LEU A 593 18.40 11.54 48.66
C LEU A 593 19.06 11.83 47.30
N PRO A 594 20.41 11.72 47.20
CA PRO A 594 21.37 11.49 48.26
C PRO A 594 21.56 12.71 49.18
N ARG A 595 21.87 12.45 50.46
CA ARG A 595 22.18 13.50 51.45
C ARG A 595 23.62 14.00 51.28
N PRO A 596 23.91 15.27 51.62
CA PRO A 596 25.28 15.81 51.61
C PRO A 596 26.26 15.11 52.56
N THR A 597 25.76 14.25 53.45
CA THR A 597 26.54 13.52 54.46
C THR A 597 27.20 12.24 53.94
N VAL A 598 27.06 11.92 52.66
CA VAL A 598 27.80 10.81 52.01
C VAL A 598 29.30 11.11 52.06
N SER A 599 30.09 10.20 52.64
CA SER A 599 31.49 10.43 52.97
C SER A 599 32.36 9.18 52.83
N ILE A 600 33.68 9.38 52.77
CA ILE A 600 34.68 8.30 52.81
C ILE A 600 34.42 7.41 54.03
N GLY A 601 34.47 6.09 53.84
CA GLY A 601 34.30 5.09 54.90
C GLY A 601 32.87 4.63 55.15
N ASP A 602 31.88 5.31 54.54
CA ASP A 602 30.49 4.83 54.49
C ASP A 602 30.44 3.45 53.82
N VAL A 603 29.53 2.60 54.29
CA VAL A 603 29.38 1.23 53.81
C VAL A 603 28.18 1.09 52.88
N LEU A 604 28.30 0.15 51.95
CA LEU A 604 27.26 -0.21 50.99
C LEU A 604 26.52 -1.44 51.52
N ILE A 605 25.21 -1.34 51.73
CA ILE A 605 24.36 -2.46 52.11
C ILE A 605 23.54 -2.89 50.88
N GLY A 606 23.70 -4.12 50.42
CA GLY A 606 22.95 -4.70 49.31
C GLY A 606 21.69 -5.44 49.78
N LEU A 607 20.59 -5.25 49.05
CA LEU A 607 19.33 -6.00 49.18
C LEU A 607 19.14 -6.94 47.99
N ALA A 608 18.60 -8.13 48.26
CA ALA A 608 18.40 -9.17 47.26
C ALA A 608 17.39 -8.75 46.17
N SER A 609 17.66 -9.12 44.91
CA SER A 609 16.66 -9.13 43.84
C SER A 609 15.94 -10.49 43.78
N ASN A 610 14.70 -10.52 43.27
CA ASN A 610 13.98 -11.79 43.03
C ASN A 610 14.53 -12.53 41.79
N GLY A 611 15.17 -11.78 40.89
CA GLY A 611 15.65 -12.24 39.60
C GLY A 611 16.20 -11.05 38.79
N PRO A 612 16.37 -11.20 37.47
CA PRO A 612 16.73 -10.10 36.60
C PRO A 612 15.58 -9.10 36.58
N HIS A 613 15.84 -7.86 37.00
CA HIS A 613 14.95 -6.71 36.80
C HIS A 613 14.71 -6.50 35.29
N THR A 614 13.92 -5.51 34.85
CA THR A 614 13.53 -5.32 33.43
C THR A 614 14.69 -5.07 32.43
N ASN A 615 15.95 -5.11 32.87
CA ASN A 615 17.14 -4.87 32.06
C ASN A 615 17.95 -6.16 31.82
N GLY A 616 18.77 -6.17 30.77
CA GLY A 616 19.64 -7.31 30.43
C GLY A 616 18.94 -8.45 29.66
N TYR A 617 17.65 -8.34 29.34
CA TYR A 617 16.90 -9.42 28.66
C TYR A 617 17.36 -9.69 27.24
N SER A 618 17.95 -8.73 26.54
CA SER A 618 18.54 -8.98 25.22
C SER A 618 19.72 -9.96 25.31
N LEU A 619 20.52 -9.86 26.38
CA LEU A 619 21.58 -10.83 26.68
C LEU A 619 20.97 -12.17 27.09
N LEU A 620 20.05 -12.18 28.06
CA LEU A 620 19.46 -13.42 28.58
C LEU A 620 18.75 -14.22 27.50
N ARG A 621 17.96 -13.57 26.64
CA ARG A 621 17.28 -14.20 25.50
C ARG A 621 18.27 -14.82 24.51
N ARG A 622 19.42 -14.17 24.29
CA ARG A 622 20.47 -14.70 23.41
C ARG A 622 21.19 -15.89 24.05
N VAL A 623 21.53 -15.81 25.34
CA VAL A 623 22.20 -16.89 26.07
C VAL A 623 21.34 -18.14 26.13
N PHE A 624 20.03 -17.98 26.33
CA PHE A 624 19.08 -19.07 26.47
C PHE A 624 18.31 -19.42 25.19
N ALA A 625 18.72 -18.93 24.02
CA ALA A 625 18.02 -19.17 22.75
C ALA A 625 17.91 -20.67 22.39
N TRP A 626 18.79 -21.51 22.94
CA TRP A 626 18.83 -22.96 22.73
C TRP A 626 17.97 -23.75 23.73
N ALA A 627 17.55 -23.12 24.84
CA ALA A 627 16.98 -23.80 26.00
C ALA A 627 15.44 -23.88 25.94
N SER A 628 14.88 -24.99 26.45
CA SER A 628 13.44 -25.15 26.65
C SER A 628 13.00 -24.42 27.91
N LEU A 629 12.06 -23.49 27.79
CA LEU A 629 11.73 -22.57 28.89
C LEU A 629 10.98 -23.23 30.06
N ASP A 630 10.36 -24.39 29.83
CA ASP A 630 9.54 -25.14 30.80
C ASP A 630 10.36 -26.04 31.74
N GLN A 631 11.67 -26.13 31.57
CA GLN A 631 12.55 -27.02 32.34
C GLN A 631 13.55 -26.24 33.21
N PRO A 632 14.00 -26.79 34.36
CA PRO A 632 15.12 -26.24 35.12
C PRO A 632 16.46 -26.54 34.43
N TYR A 633 17.45 -25.68 34.64
CA TYR A 633 18.83 -25.87 34.17
C TYR A 633 19.84 -25.60 35.28
N GLY A 634 20.95 -26.33 35.27
CA GLY A 634 22.02 -26.17 36.25
C GLY A 634 21.53 -26.37 37.67
N ARG A 635 21.61 -25.32 38.49
CA ARG A 635 21.18 -25.31 39.90
C ARG A 635 19.81 -24.67 40.13
N LEU A 636 19.04 -24.40 39.07
CA LEU A 636 17.68 -23.88 39.22
C LEU A 636 16.76 -24.95 39.83
N ASP A 637 15.94 -24.53 40.78
CA ASP A 637 14.90 -25.34 41.44
C ASP A 637 13.53 -25.21 40.77
N ARG A 638 13.42 -24.35 39.75
CA ARG A 638 12.21 -24.03 38.99
C ARG A 638 12.48 -23.92 37.50
N SER A 639 11.43 -23.82 36.69
CA SER A 639 11.57 -23.66 35.24
C SER A 639 12.36 -22.40 34.87
N LEU A 640 13.05 -22.43 33.74
CA LEU A 640 13.77 -21.27 33.23
C LEU A 640 12.82 -20.10 32.96
N ALA A 641 11.59 -20.37 32.51
CA ALA A 641 10.54 -19.38 32.36
C ALA A 641 10.20 -18.69 33.69
N ASP A 642 10.03 -19.44 34.78
CA ASP A 642 9.71 -18.85 36.09
C ASP A 642 10.88 -18.04 36.64
N ALA A 643 12.11 -18.52 36.44
CA ALA A 643 13.30 -17.78 36.83
C ALA A 643 13.49 -16.46 36.04
N LEU A 644 13.18 -16.47 34.74
CA LEU A 644 13.29 -15.30 33.85
C LEU A 644 12.04 -14.40 33.84
N LEU A 645 10.88 -14.85 34.30
CA LEU A 645 9.67 -14.02 34.35
C LEU A 645 9.29 -13.61 35.77
N GLU A 646 10.14 -13.90 36.75
CA GLU A 646 9.98 -13.42 38.12
C GLU A 646 9.76 -11.90 38.13
N PRO A 647 8.73 -11.39 38.82
CA PRO A 647 8.44 -9.96 38.84
C PRO A 647 9.58 -9.14 39.44
N HIS A 648 9.80 -7.95 38.86
CA HIS A 648 10.68 -6.92 39.37
C HIS A 648 10.26 -6.59 40.80
N ARG A 649 11.19 -6.74 41.75
CA ARG A 649 10.92 -6.57 43.17
C ARG A 649 10.63 -5.11 43.52
N SER A 650 9.54 -4.84 44.23
CA SER A 650 9.32 -3.53 44.86
C SER A 650 10.10 -3.46 46.18
N TYR A 651 10.90 -2.41 46.36
CA TYR A 651 11.61 -2.16 47.62
C TYR A 651 10.85 -1.20 48.55
N LEU A 652 9.70 -0.67 48.11
CA LEU A 652 8.87 0.24 48.93
C LEU A 652 8.49 -0.35 50.30
N PRO A 653 8.04 -1.62 50.41
CA PRO A 653 7.64 -2.17 51.71
C PRO A 653 8.82 -2.27 52.69
N VAL A 654 10.00 -2.61 52.19
CA VAL A 654 11.21 -2.82 52.99
C VAL A 654 11.86 -1.48 53.39
N LEU A 655 11.93 -0.53 52.45
CA LEU A 655 12.57 0.77 52.68
C LEU A 655 11.64 1.77 53.38
N GLY A 656 10.33 1.63 53.21
CA GLY A 656 9.30 2.55 53.72
C GLY A 656 9.49 2.99 55.18
N PRO A 657 9.84 2.09 56.13
CA PRO A 657 10.10 2.43 57.53
C PRO A 657 11.36 3.28 57.76
N ILE A 658 12.36 3.22 56.86
CA ILE A 658 13.66 3.87 57.03
C ILE A 658 13.90 5.04 56.06
N LEU A 659 13.00 5.32 55.11
CA LEU A 659 13.16 6.42 54.13
C LEU A 659 13.42 7.79 54.78
N ARG A 660 12.83 8.05 55.94
CA ARG A 660 13.02 9.29 56.71
C ARG A 660 14.08 9.19 57.81
N ASP A 661 14.77 8.06 57.93
CA ASP A 661 15.84 7.89 58.91
C ASP A 661 17.05 8.74 58.51
N PRO A 662 17.55 9.66 59.35
CA PRO A 662 18.67 10.52 59.01
C PRO A 662 19.98 9.76 58.76
N ARG A 663 20.08 8.50 59.21
CA ARG A 663 21.24 7.62 58.98
C ARG A 663 21.28 7.06 57.56
N LEU A 664 20.15 7.07 56.84
CA LEU A 664 20.11 6.68 55.43
C LEU A 664 20.62 7.83 54.56
N LYS A 665 21.81 7.66 53.96
CA LYS A 665 22.48 8.73 53.22
C LYS A 665 22.19 8.71 51.73
N ALA A 666 22.07 7.53 51.12
CA ALA A 666 21.71 7.38 49.71
C ALA A 666 21.11 6.01 49.42
N LEU A 667 20.42 5.90 48.28
CA LEU A 667 19.83 4.67 47.76
C LEU A 667 20.20 4.51 46.28
N VAL A 668 20.39 3.28 45.82
CA VAL A 668 20.71 2.97 44.43
C VAL A 668 19.84 1.83 43.94
N HIS A 669 19.03 2.10 42.93
CA HIS A 669 18.23 1.11 42.23
C HIS A 669 19.13 0.44 41.18
N VAL A 670 19.33 -0.87 41.29
CA VAL A 670 20.23 -1.61 40.40
C VAL A 670 19.45 -2.11 39.20
N THR A 671 19.60 -1.43 38.05
CA THR A 671 18.90 -1.71 36.79
C THR A 671 19.91 -1.91 35.65
N GLY A 672 19.67 -1.31 34.48
CA GLY A 672 20.65 -1.26 33.39
C GLY A 672 21.95 -0.59 33.87
N GLY A 673 23.10 -1.12 33.48
CA GLY A 673 24.40 -0.67 33.99
C GLY A 673 24.82 -1.30 35.32
N GLY A 674 23.93 -2.07 35.96
CA GLY A 674 24.23 -2.91 37.11
C GLY A 674 24.84 -2.15 38.29
N LEU A 675 25.65 -2.81 39.11
CA LEU A 675 26.31 -2.14 40.25
C LEU A 675 27.36 -1.13 39.78
N VAL A 676 27.97 -1.41 38.63
CA VAL A 676 29.13 -0.66 38.10
C VAL A 676 28.74 0.77 37.72
N GLU A 677 27.59 0.97 37.06
CA GLU A 677 27.16 2.29 36.60
C GLU A 677 26.13 2.97 37.49
N ASN A 678 25.36 2.22 38.28
CA ASN A 678 24.29 2.81 39.10
C ASN A 678 24.82 3.38 40.42
N VAL A 679 25.79 2.72 41.08
CA VAL A 679 26.34 3.20 42.35
C VAL A 679 27.00 4.58 42.22
N PRO A 680 27.81 4.87 41.18
CA PRO A 680 28.39 6.21 40.98
C PRO A 680 27.39 7.36 40.92
N ARG A 681 26.13 7.11 40.51
CA ARG A 681 25.11 8.16 40.31
C ARG A 681 24.73 8.90 41.58
N VAL A 682 25.01 8.31 42.75
CA VAL A 682 24.69 8.90 44.06
C VAL A 682 25.92 9.38 44.84
N LEU A 683 27.11 9.29 44.24
CA LEU A 683 28.36 9.65 44.90
C LEU A 683 28.72 11.12 44.59
N PRO A 684 29.10 11.93 45.61
CA PRO A 684 29.71 13.23 45.36
C PRO A 684 31.08 13.09 44.69
N GLN A 685 31.55 14.18 44.08
CA GLN A 685 32.91 14.23 43.51
C GLN A 685 33.96 13.90 44.58
N GLY A 686 34.99 13.14 44.19
CA GLY A 686 36.07 12.73 45.09
C GLY A 686 35.83 11.43 45.86
N LEU A 687 34.71 10.73 45.62
CA LEU A 687 34.46 9.38 46.14
C LEU A 687 34.37 8.35 45.02
N ASP A 688 34.98 7.19 45.25
CA ASP A 688 34.75 5.96 44.50
C ASP A 688 34.08 4.92 45.43
N ALA A 689 33.56 3.84 44.85
CA ALA A 689 33.05 2.70 45.59
C ALA A 689 33.91 1.46 45.34
N THR A 690 34.24 0.72 46.40
CA THR A 690 34.83 -0.62 46.29
C THR A 690 33.77 -1.66 46.67
N ILE A 691 33.41 -2.53 45.74
CA ILE A 691 32.46 -3.62 45.94
C ILE A 691 33.23 -4.93 46.07
N ARG A 692 32.89 -5.74 47.06
CA ARG A 692 33.52 -7.04 47.36
C ARG A 692 32.66 -8.15 46.76
N VAL A 693 33.06 -8.69 45.62
CA VAL A 693 32.37 -9.82 44.99
C VAL A 693 32.49 -11.04 45.91
N GLY A 694 31.39 -11.81 46.04
CA GLY A 694 31.29 -12.94 46.97
C GLY A 694 30.86 -12.58 48.40
N SER A 695 30.56 -11.30 48.68
CA SER A 695 30.02 -10.87 49.97
C SER A 695 28.51 -11.12 50.15
N TRP A 696 27.83 -11.58 49.09
CA TRP A 696 26.43 -12.02 49.10
C TRP A 696 26.28 -13.33 48.30
N PRO A 697 25.23 -14.13 48.56
CA PRO A 697 24.94 -15.31 47.78
C PRO A 697 24.40 -14.91 46.39
N VAL A 698 25.12 -15.25 45.33
CA VAL A 698 24.66 -15.03 43.95
C VAL A 698 23.57 -16.06 43.60
N PRO A 699 22.37 -15.64 43.17
CA PRO A 699 21.30 -16.58 42.82
C PRO A 699 21.65 -17.49 41.62
N ALA A 700 21.10 -18.70 41.63
CA ALA A 700 21.43 -19.78 40.68
C ALA A 700 21.30 -19.37 39.20
N LEU A 701 20.32 -18.53 38.85
CA LEU A 701 20.15 -18.04 37.48
C LEU A 701 21.37 -17.22 37.00
N PHE A 702 21.89 -16.33 37.85
CA PHE A 702 23.04 -15.50 37.48
C PHE A 702 24.32 -16.33 37.42
N SER A 703 24.50 -17.30 38.31
CA SER A 703 25.59 -18.27 38.23
C SER A 703 25.53 -19.08 36.93
N LEU A 704 24.34 -19.55 36.54
CA LEU A 704 24.15 -20.26 35.27
C LEU A 704 24.51 -19.39 34.06
N VAL A 705 24.13 -18.09 34.06
CA VAL A 705 24.54 -17.16 32.99
C VAL A 705 26.06 -16.98 32.97
N ALA A 706 26.70 -16.84 34.14
CA ALA A 706 28.15 -16.74 34.22
C ALA A 706 28.85 -18.01 33.70
N GLU A 707 28.31 -19.20 33.97
CA GLU A 707 28.81 -20.49 33.45
C GLU A 707 28.65 -20.64 31.93
N LEU A 708 27.56 -20.09 31.38
CA LEU A 708 27.23 -20.19 29.95
C LEU A 708 27.92 -19.13 29.08
N THR A 709 28.57 -18.12 29.68
CA THR A 709 29.20 -17.03 28.94
C THR A 709 30.69 -16.94 29.21
N THR A 710 31.45 -16.44 28.24
CA THR A 710 32.87 -16.08 28.41
C THR A 710 33.03 -14.60 28.75
N MET A 711 31.97 -13.96 29.29
CA MET A 711 31.98 -12.54 29.60
C MET A 711 32.89 -12.27 30.80
N HIS A 712 33.64 -11.17 30.73
CA HIS A 712 34.43 -10.73 31.86
C HIS A 712 33.51 -10.42 33.07
N PRO A 713 33.87 -10.77 34.32
CA PRO A 713 33.01 -10.55 35.50
C PRO A 713 32.50 -9.10 35.62
N MET A 714 33.35 -8.12 35.33
CA MET A 714 32.97 -6.70 35.29
C MET A 714 31.79 -6.43 34.34
N GLU A 715 31.79 -7.05 33.15
CA GLU A 715 30.73 -6.87 32.17
C GLU A 715 29.43 -7.56 32.61
N LEU A 716 29.51 -8.71 33.29
CA LEU A 716 28.33 -9.34 33.90
C LEU A 716 27.69 -8.47 34.99
N HIS A 717 28.51 -7.89 35.87
CA HIS A 717 28.06 -6.96 36.91
C HIS A 717 27.60 -5.59 36.37
N ARG A 718 27.92 -5.27 35.11
CA ARG A 718 27.40 -4.11 34.38
C ARG A 718 26.09 -4.44 33.66
N ALA A 719 25.99 -5.62 33.07
CA ALA A 719 24.81 -6.04 32.30
C ALA A 719 23.64 -6.48 33.19
N LEU A 720 23.93 -7.06 34.36
CA LEU A 720 22.96 -7.68 35.25
C LEU A 720 23.14 -7.20 36.69
N ASN A 721 22.06 -7.29 37.46
CA ASN A 721 22.06 -6.93 38.88
C ASN A 721 22.78 -7.96 39.78
N MET A 722 23.10 -9.15 39.24
CA MET A 722 23.84 -10.23 39.89
C MET A 722 23.32 -10.60 41.30
N GLY A 723 22.01 -10.48 41.50
CA GLY A 723 21.34 -10.80 42.76
C GLY A 723 21.16 -9.64 43.74
N ILE A 724 21.72 -8.46 43.47
CA ILE A 724 21.50 -7.25 44.29
C ILE A 724 20.65 -6.26 43.50
N GLY A 725 19.43 -5.99 43.94
CA GLY A 725 18.54 -5.08 43.22
C GLY A 725 18.44 -3.67 43.81
N MET A 726 18.90 -3.47 45.05
CA MET A 726 18.94 -2.15 45.71
C MET A 726 20.17 -2.05 46.62
N VAL A 727 20.80 -0.88 46.68
CA VAL A 727 21.93 -0.58 47.57
C VAL A 727 21.63 0.63 48.44
N LEU A 728 21.97 0.55 49.73
CA LEU A 728 21.90 1.65 50.68
C LEU A 728 23.31 2.13 51.02
N VAL A 729 23.48 3.44 51.17
CA VAL A 729 24.71 4.05 51.70
C VAL A 729 24.44 4.58 53.10
N VAL A 730 25.22 4.10 54.08
CA VAL A 730 25.10 4.48 55.49
C VAL A 730 26.48 4.63 56.14
N ALA A 731 26.56 5.34 57.26
CA ALA A 731 27.78 5.33 58.06
C ALA A 731 28.05 3.92 58.60
N ARG A 732 29.34 3.55 58.71
CA ARG A 732 29.74 2.21 59.16
C ARG A 732 29.12 1.83 60.51
N ASP A 733 29.12 2.77 61.46
CA ASP A 733 28.62 2.54 62.82
C ASP A 733 27.10 2.45 62.87
N ASP A 734 26.40 3.01 61.88
CA ASP A 734 24.93 2.95 61.75
C ASP A 734 24.43 1.69 61.04
N ALA A 735 25.33 0.97 60.34
CA ALA A 735 24.97 -0.17 59.51
C ALA A 735 24.24 -1.30 60.28
N PRO A 736 24.64 -1.71 61.50
CA PRO A 736 23.91 -2.72 62.26
C PRO A 736 22.46 -2.29 62.56
N ALA A 737 22.27 -1.04 62.97
CA ALA A 737 20.95 -0.51 63.32
C ALA A 737 20.03 -0.36 62.11
N ILE A 738 20.57 0.06 60.96
CA ILE A 738 19.78 0.12 59.71
C ILE A 738 19.41 -1.28 59.25
N ARG A 739 20.34 -2.25 59.28
CA ARG A 739 20.07 -3.63 58.88
C ARG A 739 19.00 -4.31 59.74
N GLU A 740 18.99 -4.05 61.05
CA GLU A 740 17.94 -4.54 61.95
C GLU A 740 16.56 -3.99 61.55
N ARG A 741 16.48 -2.70 61.19
CA ARG A 741 15.21 -2.05 60.79
C ARG A 741 14.68 -2.50 59.43
N LEU A 742 15.53 -3.02 58.53
CA LEU A 742 15.11 -3.57 57.25
C LEU A 742 14.25 -4.83 57.42
N GLY A 743 14.46 -5.58 58.50
CA GLY A 743 13.67 -6.78 58.81
C GLY A 743 13.87 -7.96 57.85
N GLU A 744 14.89 -7.90 57.00
CA GLU A 744 15.25 -8.96 56.06
C GLU A 744 16.76 -9.12 55.88
N GLU A 745 17.17 -10.20 55.21
CA GLU A 745 18.58 -10.46 54.94
C GLU A 745 19.18 -9.37 54.04
N SER A 746 20.36 -8.91 54.43
CA SER A 746 21.11 -7.84 53.76
C SER A 746 22.60 -8.03 54.00
N TRP A 747 23.42 -7.59 53.05
CA TRP A 747 24.87 -7.81 53.09
C TRP A 747 25.63 -6.50 53.01
N ILE A 748 26.73 -6.37 53.74
CA ILE A 748 27.68 -5.27 53.51
C ILE A 748 28.50 -5.67 52.29
N ILE A 749 28.19 -5.07 51.15
CA ILE A 749 28.76 -5.44 49.86
C ILE A 749 29.98 -4.62 49.48
N GLY A 750 30.29 -3.55 50.22
CA GLY A 750 31.36 -2.64 49.87
C GLY A 750 31.46 -1.42 50.77
N GLU A 751 32.31 -0.49 50.36
CA GLU A 751 32.55 0.78 51.07
C GLU A 751 32.95 1.90 50.10
N LEU A 752 32.73 3.14 50.53
CA LEU A 752 33.16 4.33 49.83
C LEU A 752 34.62 4.67 50.17
N VAL A 753 35.41 4.94 49.15
CA VAL A 753 36.86 5.19 49.24
C VAL A 753 37.21 6.52 48.57
N PRO A 754 38.38 7.13 48.86
CA PRO A 754 38.83 8.32 48.14
C PRO A 754 38.95 8.03 46.64
N SER A 755 38.43 8.93 45.80
CA SER A 755 38.47 8.73 44.35
C SER A 755 39.88 8.78 43.79
N LYS A 756 40.17 7.92 42.82
CA LYS A 756 41.43 7.91 42.06
C LYS A 756 41.34 8.65 40.71
N GLY A 757 40.15 9.16 40.35
CA GLY A 757 39.87 9.76 39.05
C GLY A 757 39.07 11.06 39.16
N HIS A 758 38.69 11.60 38.00
CA HIS A 758 37.88 12.83 37.92
C HIS A 758 36.37 12.55 38.08
N GLU A 759 35.92 11.34 37.75
CA GLU A 759 34.53 10.89 37.87
C GLU A 759 34.43 9.73 38.86
N PRO A 760 33.37 9.67 39.71
CA PRO A 760 33.14 8.55 40.61
C PRO A 760 33.08 7.22 39.86
N CYS A 761 33.80 6.20 40.34
CA CYS A 761 33.80 4.88 39.72
C CYS A 761 33.61 3.75 40.74
N VAL A 762 33.31 2.55 40.24
CA VAL A 762 33.22 1.31 41.02
C VAL A 762 34.40 0.41 40.72
N MET A 763 35.11 -0.02 41.76
CA MET A 763 36.09 -1.09 41.69
C MET A 763 35.47 -2.38 42.24
N LEU A 764 35.47 -3.44 41.44
CA LEU A 764 35.16 -4.78 41.92
C LEU A 764 36.43 -5.41 42.52
N SER A 765 36.33 -5.89 43.74
CA SER A 765 37.39 -6.56 44.48
C SER A 765 36.96 -7.98 44.83
N GLY A 766 37.84 -8.95 44.66
CA GLY A 766 37.56 -10.37 44.88
C GLY A 766 37.69 -11.18 43.59
N ASP A 767 38.83 -11.85 43.47
CA ASP A 767 38.96 -13.24 43.02
C ASP A 767 39.75 -13.97 44.11
#